data_AF-A0A1H8FHX8-F1
#
_entry.id   AF-A0A1H8FHX8-F1
#
_cell.length_a   1.000
_cell.length_b   1.000
_cell.length_c   1.000
_cell.angle_alpha   90.00
_cell.angle_beta   90.00
_cell.angle_gamma   90.00
#
_symmetry.space_group_name_H-M   'P 1'
#
loop_
_entity.id
_entity.type
_entity.pdbx_description
1 polymer ?
#
loop_
_entity_poly.entity_id
_entity_poly.type
_entity_poly.pdbx_seq_one_letter_code
_entity_poly.pdbx_strand_id
1 'polypeptide(L)'
;MTDPGAFGLQWGDAEIGPGWQGIVALGFTEPPPPGFVVALTVRLAIPASGILPDDIAVTAPDGLPLETDVMPISDDDAEITLRFAAQGPRGQTRVRLLSGGDDPLDPFFAEAGFDFFVACPAGDCREPDPPPPPAGPQPAIDLATKDFAGFLAVMQNWAAATDPNWAGGNPASTEAMLIELLAHHAEMLSLHQDRVAQEAFIDTARERLSLARHAAALGLSLDEGGSALAIVAVDLPPGRAGFLPAGTRFVREEGMGRITATFTSTAPAMLDAAWNAGLQRDGDRGQLRLAAWPGAPDAILPAGTRDLLLWGWGAHLLPGRRIALVQGRTAHVTRIAALSEISQPGWVADPSDPAHMLSQELTRLELAAPLPAPFRPWSDPDGAPLLITANLVEAIHGTPVSAANEEGAAMGLGASRQDLVTATDLVTGQPMIRALRTPQAQVLTDADGRPSVRLHIGAEEWQWQPTLMNSAGFDRHFTTDTEEDGSVWLTFGDGNRGRAVPLPPGTGARALANQPAHQRIRLDWRQGDAEAGNLGAFALTGARAPGGHDAGAAADFAALAPVAATNLLPATGGRARVSTAVARDLIPESIRNPARARCVTADDYARAAEDVPGIARAAAKPLGGVFNTIMVLCAPDEGDRLDGATAAAVHARLDVLRMAGREHVLGAPDYVALDLHLIVCPRGSAGAAAIRRNLRDALAPGSAARPGFFHPSRRGFGDSIRLPDLLAAAARARGVGAVKAATFRPLHHAGTAQVAQVIELGPTEIAQFAGDEAHPERGRLTVTVMGTDTPPPGQGFVLAGPAPEPASTG
;
A
#
# COMPACT_ATOMS: atom_id res chain seq x y z
N MET A 1 -90.96 17.67 14.44
CA MET A 1 -91.22 18.84 15.31
C MET A 1 -91.23 20.06 14.43
N THR A 2 -92.44 20.48 14.09
CA THR A 2 -92.78 21.74 13.44
C THR A 2 -92.64 22.86 14.46
N ASP A 3 -91.74 23.80 14.22
CA ASP A 3 -91.85 25.14 14.79
C ASP A 3 -91.30 26.15 13.76
N PRO A 4 -92.16 26.95 13.10
CA PRO A 4 -91.73 28.03 12.22
C PRO A 4 -91.47 29.28 13.09
N GLY A 5 -90.26 29.35 13.66
CA GLY A 5 -89.77 30.54 14.36
C GLY A 5 -89.26 31.57 13.35
N ALA A 6 -89.92 32.72 13.34
CA ALA A 6 -89.67 33.90 12.50
C ALA A 6 -88.19 34.27 12.30
N PHE A 7 -87.84 34.67 11.07
CA PHE A 7 -86.59 35.39 10.77
C PHE A 7 -86.64 36.78 11.41
N GLY A 8 -86.30 36.85 12.69
CA GLY A 8 -86.17 38.10 13.46
C GLY A 8 -84.72 38.32 13.87
N LEU A 9 -84.15 39.48 13.53
CA LEU A 9 -82.93 39.98 14.14
C LEU A 9 -83.29 40.41 15.58
N GLN A 10 -83.04 39.53 16.55
CA GLN A 10 -83.08 39.87 17.96
C GLN A 10 -81.72 40.44 18.38
N TRP A 11 -81.75 41.59 19.05
CA TRP A 11 -80.56 42.14 19.69
C TRP A 11 -80.20 41.28 20.89
N GLY A 12 -79.15 40.46 20.76
CA GLY A 12 -78.62 39.67 21.86
C GLY A 12 -77.86 40.54 22.86
N ASP A 13 -78.15 40.33 24.15
CA ASP A 13 -77.40 40.80 25.34
C ASP A 13 -77.50 42.30 25.73
N ALA A 14 -78.38 43.10 25.12
CA ALA A 14 -78.67 44.47 25.57
C ALA A 14 -80.17 44.64 25.88
N GLU A 15 -80.51 44.92 27.14
CA GLU A 15 -81.89 45.21 27.58
C GLU A 15 -82.12 46.71 27.66
N ILE A 16 -83.18 47.20 27.02
CA ILE A 16 -83.64 48.59 27.15
C ILE A 16 -84.28 48.82 28.52
N GLY A 17 -83.95 49.94 29.17
CA GLY A 17 -84.50 50.26 30.50
C GLY A 17 -86.02 50.48 30.47
N PRO A 18 -86.75 50.17 31.56
CA PRO A 18 -88.20 50.36 31.61
C PRO A 18 -88.56 51.85 31.43
N GLY A 19 -89.47 52.14 30.50
CA GLY A 19 -89.94 53.50 30.21
C GLY A 19 -89.16 54.25 29.13
N TRP A 20 -88.19 53.62 28.47
CA TRP A 20 -87.51 54.17 27.28
C TRP A 20 -88.00 53.50 26.01
N GLN A 21 -88.19 54.30 24.96
CA GLN A 21 -88.55 53.82 23.63
C GLN A 21 -87.30 53.44 22.84
N GLY A 22 -87.42 52.43 21.97
CA GLY A 22 -86.34 51.97 21.10
C GLY A 22 -86.74 50.76 20.26
N ILE A 23 -85.90 50.40 19.30
CA ILE A 23 -86.08 49.24 18.43
C ILE A 23 -85.54 47.99 19.15
N VAL A 24 -86.43 47.07 19.51
CA VAL A 24 -86.06 45.83 20.21
C VAL A 24 -85.81 44.66 19.26
N ALA A 25 -86.53 44.63 18.14
CA ALA A 25 -86.35 43.61 17.12
C ALA A 25 -86.75 44.11 15.74
N LEU A 26 -86.11 43.54 14.72
CA LEU A 26 -86.51 43.68 13.33
C LEU A 26 -86.94 42.31 12.82
N GLY A 27 -88.08 42.21 12.14
CA GLY A 27 -88.58 40.98 11.53
C GLY A 27 -89.05 41.23 10.11
N PHE A 28 -88.86 40.26 9.22
CA PHE A 28 -89.45 40.33 7.88
C PHE A 28 -90.79 39.60 7.86
N THR A 29 -91.79 40.23 7.25
CA THR A 29 -93.10 39.61 7.06
C THR A 29 -93.13 38.87 5.72
N GLU A 30 -93.38 37.55 5.77
CA GLU A 30 -93.59 36.71 4.58
C GLU A 30 -95.03 36.14 4.55
N PRO A 31 -95.73 36.21 3.39
CA PRO A 31 -95.35 36.89 2.16
C PRO A 31 -95.52 38.42 2.24
N PRO A 32 -94.75 39.22 1.49
CA PRO A 32 -94.90 40.68 1.48
C PRO A 32 -96.26 41.08 0.88
N PRO A 33 -96.83 42.24 1.31
CA PRO A 33 -98.10 42.75 0.78
C PRO A 33 -98.06 43.00 -0.73
N PRO A 34 -99.20 42.94 -1.44
CA PRO A 34 -99.27 43.20 -2.88
C PRO A 34 -98.70 44.58 -3.24
N GLY A 35 -97.76 44.63 -4.19
CA GLY A 35 -97.11 45.86 -4.65
C GLY A 35 -95.80 46.21 -3.97
N PHE A 36 -95.37 45.43 -2.97
CA PHE A 36 -94.09 45.60 -2.28
C PHE A 36 -93.22 44.35 -2.39
N VAL A 37 -91.91 44.54 -2.38
CA VAL A 37 -90.93 43.45 -2.48
C VAL A 37 -90.50 42.97 -1.09
N VAL A 38 -90.50 43.87 -0.10
CA VAL A 38 -90.12 43.57 1.28
C VAL A 38 -91.03 44.34 2.25
N ALA A 39 -91.47 43.67 3.31
CA ALA A 39 -92.14 44.28 4.46
C ALA A 39 -91.33 43.98 5.73
N LEU A 40 -90.84 45.03 6.37
CA LEU A 40 -90.05 44.98 7.59
C LEU A 40 -90.92 45.43 8.77
N THR A 41 -91.07 44.56 9.76
CA THR A 41 -91.71 44.83 11.04
C THR A 41 -90.65 45.30 12.03
N VAL A 42 -90.80 46.52 12.51
CA VAL A 42 -89.97 47.15 13.55
C VAL A 42 -90.72 47.02 14.86
N ARG A 43 -90.20 46.23 15.80
CA ARG A 43 -90.81 46.03 17.10
C ARG A 43 -90.26 47.04 18.10
N LEU A 44 -91.16 47.79 18.72
CA LEU A 44 -90.86 48.81 19.70
C LEU A 44 -90.74 48.23 21.12
N ALA A 45 -90.04 48.96 22.00
CA ALA A 45 -89.86 48.59 23.40
C ALA A 45 -91.12 48.79 24.23
N ILE A 46 -91.87 49.85 23.94
CA ILE A 46 -93.17 50.19 24.52
C ILE A 46 -94.12 50.51 23.36
N PRO A 47 -95.44 50.30 23.50
CA PRO A 47 -96.40 50.68 22.48
C PRO A 47 -96.23 52.15 22.08
N ALA A 48 -96.38 52.46 20.80
CA ALA A 48 -96.25 53.81 20.28
C ALA A 48 -97.22 54.76 20.99
N SER A 49 -96.71 55.93 21.42
CA SER A 49 -97.50 57.07 21.88
C SER A 49 -96.96 58.30 21.17
N GLY A 50 -97.74 58.88 20.25
CA GLY A 50 -97.35 60.11 19.54
C GLY A 50 -96.20 59.96 18.53
N ILE A 51 -95.84 58.74 18.10
CA ILE A 51 -94.84 58.50 17.04
C ILE A 51 -95.51 58.69 15.67
N LEU A 52 -94.97 59.59 14.85
CA LEU A 52 -95.44 59.84 13.49
C LEU A 52 -94.56 59.10 12.46
N PRO A 53 -95.07 58.84 11.24
CA PRO A 53 -94.27 58.27 10.15
C PRO A 53 -92.97 59.02 9.86
N ASP A 54 -92.98 60.35 10.00
CA ASP A 54 -91.80 61.21 9.80
C ASP A 54 -90.73 61.06 10.90
N ASP A 55 -91.07 60.42 12.03
CA ASP A 55 -90.12 60.11 13.11
C ASP A 55 -89.28 58.87 12.82
N ILE A 56 -89.43 58.24 11.65
CA ILE A 56 -88.67 57.06 11.22
C ILE A 56 -87.87 57.38 9.97
N ALA A 57 -86.55 57.26 10.06
CA ALA A 57 -85.64 57.40 8.94
C ALA A 57 -85.04 56.04 8.59
N VAL A 58 -85.00 55.70 7.30
CA VAL A 58 -84.24 54.56 6.81
C VAL A 58 -83.10 55.08 5.95
N THR A 59 -81.87 54.67 6.24
CA THR A 59 -80.67 55.07 5.52
C THR A 59 -80.01 53.87 4.85
N ALA A 60 -79.67 54.03 3.58
CA ALA A 60 -78.90 53.08 2.80
C ALA A 60 -77.44 53.03 3.28
N PRO A 61 -76.65 52.02 2.87
CA PRO A 61 -75.25 51.84 3.31
C PRO A 61 -74.31 52.99 2.92
N ASP A 62 -74.66 53.76 1.90
CA ASP A 62 -73.96 54.97 1.47
C ASP A 62 -74.34 56.22 2.31
N GLY A 63 -75.25 56.07 3.28
CA GLY A 63 -75.72 57.12 4.17
C GLY A 63 -76.87 57.95 3.60
N LEU A 64 -77.35 57.66 2.38
CA LEU A 64 -78.48 58.38 1.80
C LEU A 64 -79.82 57.85 2.34
N PRO A 65 -80.85 58.71 2.49
CA PRO A 65 -82.18 58.27 2.88
C PRO A 65 -82.76 57.32 1.81
N LEU A 66 -83.30 56.19 2.25
CA LEU A 66 -83.94 55.19 1.42
C LEU A 66 -85.45 55.43 1.43
N GLU A 67 -86.08 55.40 0.25
CA GLU A 67 -87.53 55.63 0.13
C GLU A 67 -88.32 54.45 0.72
N THR A 68 -89.15 54.73 1.73
CA THR A 68 -89.91 53.72 2.49
C THR A 68 -91.35 54.16 2.73
N ASP A 69 -92.29 53.25 2.53
CA ASP A 69 -93.71 53.45 2.84
C ASP A 69 -94.00 52.95 4.26
N VAL A 70 -94.13 53.88 5.21
CA VAL A 70 -94.44 53.62 6.62
C VAL A 70 -95.95 53.54 6.79
N MET A 71 -96.46 52.42 7.33
CA MET A 71 -97.89 52.30 7.62
C MET A 71 -98.34 53.30 8.71
N PRO A 72 -99.62 53.74 8.71
CA PRO A 72 -100.15 54.58 9.77
C PRO A 72 -99.91 53.93 11.14
N ILE A 73 -99.35 54.69 12.07
CA ILE A 73 -99.01 54.25 13.43
C ILE A 73 -100.16 54.69 14.33
N SER A 74 -100.80 53.75 15.03
CA SER A 74 -101.77 54.06 16.08
C SER A 74 -101.06 54.19 17.42
N ASP A 75 -101.59 55.06 18.27
CA ASP A 75 -101.30 54.96 19.70
C ASP A 75 -101.71 53.55 20.17
N ASP A 76 -100.85 52.88 20.94
CA ASP A 76 -100.90 51.46 21.36
C ASP A 76 -100.25 50.41 20.41
N ASP A 77 -99.68 50.80 19.27
CA ASP A 77 -98.97 49.85 18.38
C ASP A 77 -97.58 49.49 18.92
N ALA A 78 -97.32 48.20 19.20
CA ALA A 78 -96.00 47.71 19.59
C ALA A 78 -95.11 47.33 18.38
N GLU A 79 -95.65 47.37 17.16
CA GLU A 79 -94.97 46.99 15.93
C GLU A 79 -95.32 47.96 14.80
N ILE A 80 -94.30 48.52 14.16
CA ILE A 80 -94.44 49.42 13.01
C ILE A 80 -94.02 48.67 11.75
N THR A 81 -94.82 48.77 10.69
CA THR A 81 -94.50 48.11 9.41
C THR A 81 -93.97 49.10 8.39
N LEU A 82 -92.75 48.86 7.92
CA LEU A 82 -92.07 49.58 6.83
C LEU A 82 -92.13 48.73 5.55
N ARG A 83 -92.58 49.32 4.45
CA ARG A 83 -92.74 48.61 3.17
C ARG A 83 -91.83 49.21 2.10
N PHE A 84 -91.16 48.34 1.35
CA PHE A 84 -90.21 48.71 0.31
C PHE A 84 -90.71 48.24 -1.05
N ALA A 85 -90.81 49.17 -2.00
CA ALA A 85 -91.27 48.88 -3.36
C ALA A 85 -90.22 48.16 -4.22
N ALA A 86 -88.95 48.14 -3.81
CA ALA A 86 -87.84 47.46 -4.47
C ALA A 86 -86.87 46.85 -3.43
N GLN A 87 -86.04 45.90 -3.86
CA GLN A 87 -84.89 45.47 -3.05
C GLN A 87 -83.89 46.63 -2.93
N GLY A 88 -83.49 46.99 -1.72
CA GLY A 88 -82.51 48.04 -1.48
C GLY A 88 -81.07 47.64 -1.86
N PRO A 89 -80.12 48.60 -1.80
CA PRO A 89 -78.71 48.36 -2.11
C PRO A 89 -78.07 47.35 -1.14
N ARG A 90 -77.03 46.64 -1.62
CA ARG A 90 -76.26 45.68 -0.80
C ARG A 90 -75.48 46.41 0.29
N GLY A 91 -75.54 45.90 1.52
CA GLY A 91 -74.83 46.43 2.68
C GLY A 91 -75.77 46.80 3.84
N GLN A 92 -75.20 47.24 4.96
CA GLN A 92 -75.94 47.53 6.19
C GLN A 92 -76.84 48.76 6.02
N THR A 93 -78.12 48.53 5.75
CA THR A 93 -79.18 49.55 5.77
C THR A 93 -79.62 49.74 7.23
N ARG A 94 -79.89 50.98 7.66
CA ARG A 94 -80.24 51.29 9.05
C ARG A 94 -81.63 51.91 9.12
N VAL A 95 -82.46 51.38 10.00
CA VAL A 95 -83.70 52.04 10.44
C VAL A 95 -83.37 52.82 11.70
N ARG A 96 -83.78 54.08 11.77
CA ARG A 96 -83.56 54.96 12.91
C ARG A 96 -84.86 55.61 13.33
N LEU A 97 -85.16 55.55 14.61
CA LEU A 97 -86.14 56.40 15.26
C LEU A 97 -85.48 57.77 15.50
N LEU A 98 -86.09 58.84 15.00
CA LEU A 98 -85.68 60.22 15.22
C LEU A 98 -86.28 60.77 16.52
N SER A 99 -87.44 60.26 16.92
CA SER A 99 -88.16 60.60 18.15
C SER A 99 -88.76 59.34 18.78
N GLY A 100 -88.94 59.35 20.10
CA GLY A 100 -89.71 58.34 20.83
C GLY A 100 -91.21 58.67 20.91
N GLY A 101 -91.65 59.75 20.26
CA GLY A 101 -92.99 60.30 20.40
C GLY A 101 -93.11 61.08 21.72
N ASP A 102 -94.07 60.70 22.55
CA ASP A 102 -94.24 61.24 23.91
C ASP A 102 -93.25 60.64 24.93
N ASP A 103 -92.56 59.56 24.57
CA ASP A 103 -91.62 58.83 25.43
C ASP A 103 -90.13 59.16 25.10
N PRO A 104 -89.23 59.09 26.09
CA PRO A 104 -87.81 59.32 25.85
C PRO A 104 -87.18 58.19 25.02
N LEU A 105 -86.46 58.56 23.94
CA LEU A 105 -85.79 57.63 23.04
C LEU A 105 -84.39 57.24 23.55
N ASP A 106 -84.11 55.95 23.64
CA ASP A 106 -82.80 55.46 24.04
C ASP A 106 -81.77 55.66 22.91
N PRO A 107 -80.64 56.37 23.13
CA PRO A 107 -79.66 56.66 22.09
C PRO A 107 -79.02 55.42 21.44
N PHE A 108 -78.96 54.30 22.16
CA PHE A 108 -78.35 53.06 21.67
C PHE A 108 -79.35 52.22 20.87
N PHE A 109 -80.62 52.18 21.29
CA PHE A 109 -81.69 51.45 20.60
C PHE A 109 -82.47 52.31 19.60
N ALA A 110 -82.03 53.56 19.38
CA ALA A 110 -82.61 54.46 18.38
C ALA A 110 -82.37 53.98 16.94
N GLU A 111 -81.38 53.11 16.69
CA GLU A 111 -81.01 52.69 15.34
C GLU A 111 -80.78 51.18 15.27
N ALA A 112 -81.30 50.55 14.21
CA ALA A 112 -81.12 49.13 13.95
C ALA A 112 -80.76 48.84 12.49
N GLY A 113 -79.72 48.04 12.31
CA GLY A 113 -79.23 47.63 11.00
C GLY A 113 -79.87 46.35 10.50
N PHE A 114 -80.21 46.30 9.21
CA PHE A 114 -80.58 45.09 8.48
C PHE A 114 -79.95 45.10 7.08
N ASP A 115 -79.93 43.95 6.40
CA ASP A 115 -79.46 43.82 5.02
C ASP A 115 -80.56 43.15 4.17
N PHE A 116 -80.68 43.53 2.91
CA PHE A 116 -81.68 42.99 1.97
C PHE A 116 -81.33 41.58 1.46
N PHE A 117 -80.17 41.03 1.84
CA PHE A 117 -79.70 39.73 1.35
C PHE A 117 -80.06 38.56 2.27
N VAL A 118 -81.20 37.92 2.02
CA VAL A 118 -81.54 36.58 2.56
C VAL A 118 -81.41 35.54 1.45
N ALA A 119 -80.18 35.28 1.01
CA ALA A 119 -79.84 34.12 0.17
C ALA A 119 -78.32 33.83 0.15
N CYS A 120 -77.70 33.55 1.30
CA CYS A 120 -76.40 32.88 1.34
C CYS A 120 -76.48 31.62 2.23
N PRO A 121 -76.55 30.41 1.66
CA PRO A 121 -76.55 29.17 2.44
C PRO A 121 -75.17 28.78 3.04
N ALA A 122 -74.12 29.59 2.91
CA ALA A 122 -72.82 29.37 3.57
C ALA A 122 -71.98 30.66 3.58
N GLY A 123 -71.23 30.88 4.67
CA GLY A 123 -70.59 32.16 5.01
C GLY A 123 -69.28 32.54 4.30
N ASP A 124 -68.89 33.79 4.62
CA ASP A 124 -67.63 34.53 4.39
C ASP A 124 -67.22 34.86 2.93
N CYS A 125 -67.45 36.12 2.53
CA CYS A 125 -67.16 36.67 1.20
C CYS A 125 -65.92 37.59 1.20
N ARG A 126 -64.76 37.09 1.60
CA ARG A 126 -63.48 37.69 1.13
C ARG A 126 -63.24 37.24 -0.31
N GLU A 127 -62.88 38.18 -1.19
CA GLU A 127 -62.38 37.82 -2.52
C GLU A 127 -61.17 36.88 -2.37
N PRO A 128 -61.14 35.75 -3.09
CA PRO A 128 -59.99 34.85 -3.06
C PRO A 128 -58.77 35.56 -3.68
N ASP A 129 -57.61 35.42 -3.06
CA ASP A 129 -56.34 35.80 -3.68
C ASP A 129 -56.23 35.18 -5.08
N PRO A 130 -55.62 35.88 -6.06
CA PRO A 130 -55.41 35.31 -7.38
C PRO A 130 -54.68 33.96 -7.27
N PRO A 131 -55.03 32.96 -8.09
CA PRO A 131 -54.38 31.66 -8.03
C PRO A 131 -52.87 31.84 -8.26
N PRO A 132 -52.01 31.15 -7.48
CA PRO A 132 -50.58 31.22 -7.68
C PRO A 132 -50.24 30.81 -9.12
N PRO A 133 -49.21 31.42 -9.74
CA PRO A 133 -48.77 31.04 -11.08
C PRO A 133 -48.50 29.52 -11.12
N PRO A 134 -48.84 28.83 -12.23
CA PRO A 134 -48.53 27.42 -12.35
C PRO A 134 -47.01 27.20 -12.25
N ALA A 135 -46.59 26.14 -11.54
CA ALA A 135 -45.19 25.75 -11.46
C ALA A 135 -44.60 25.60 -12.88
N GLY A 136 -43.37 26.10 -13.06
CA GLY A 136 -42.67 26.00 -14.34
C GLY A 136 -42.37 24.54 -14.71
N PRO A 137 -42.04 24.26 -15.99
CA PRO A 137 -41.58 22.94 -16.40
C PRO A 137 -40.33 22.56 -15.60
N GLN A 138 -40.26 21.30 -15.15
CA GLN A 138 -39.07 20.81 -14.44
C GLN A 138 -37.81 21.05 -15.29
N PRO A 139 -36.75 21.61 -14.70
CA PRO A 139 -35.52 21.88 -15.44
C PRO A 139 -34.89 20.55 -15.89
N ALA A 140 -34.39 20.52 -17.13
CA ALA A 140 -33.60 19.40 -17.61
C ALA A 140 -32.29 19.34 -16.82
N ILE A 141 -32.03 18.22 -16.15
CA ILE A 141 -30.78 17.98 -15.42
C ILE A 141 -29.74 17.44 -16.40
N ASP A 142 -28.71 18.23 -16.67
CA ASP A 142 -27.53 17.76 -17.39
C ASP A 142 -26.63 16.95 -16.44
N LEU A 143 -26.55 15.65 -16.67
CA LEU A 143 -25.77 14.72 -15.85
C LEU A 143 -24.24 14.82 -16.08
N ALA A 144 -23.80 15.51 -17.14
CA ALA A 144 -22.38 15.73 -17.40
C ALA A 144 -21.80 16.92 -16.59
N THR A 145 -22.68 17.83 -16.15
CA THR A 145 -22.31 19.01 -15.40
C THR A 145 -21.83 18.64 -13.99
N LYS A 146 -20.62 19.08 -13.63
CA LYS A 146 -19.94 18.75 -12.37
C LYS A 146 -19.19 19.93 -11.73
N ASP A 147 -19.35 21.13 -12.29
CA ASP A 147 -18.67 22.34 -11.86
C ASP A 147 -19.62 23.30 -11.14
N PHE A 148 -19.06 24.28 -10.43
CA PHE A 148 -19.83 25.28 -9.69
C PHE A 148 -20.89 25.98 -10.56
N ALA A 149 -20.49 26.44 -11.74
CA ALA A 149 -21.36 27.24 -12.61
C ALA A 149 -22.58 26.44 -13.07
N GLY A 150 -22.40 25.17 -13.43
CA GLY A 150 -23.49 24.33 -13.85
C GLY A 150 -24.37 23.86 -12.69
N PHE A 151 -23.81 23.55 -11.51
CA PHE A 151 -24.62 23.27 -10.31
C PHE A 151 -25.46 24.49 -9.90
N LEU A 152 -24.87 25.69 -9.93
CA LEU A 152 -25.57 26.94 -9.68
C LEU A 152 -26.73 27.14 -10.67
N ALA A 153 -26.49 26.93 -11.97
CA ALA A 153 -27.52 27.04 -12.99
C ALA A 153 -28.67 26.05 -12.77
N VAL A 154 -28.37 24.77 -12.46
CA VAL A 154 -29.39 23.76 -12.18
C VAL A 154 -30.24 24.15 -10.96
N MET A 155 -29.61 24.58 -9.87
CA MET A 155 -30.32 24.96 -8.64
C MET A 155 -31.16 26.23 -8.84
N GLN A 156 -30.66 27.22 -9.57
CA GLN A 156 -31.41 28.44 -9.91
C GLN A 156 -32.60 28.13 -10.82
N ASN A 157 -32.41 27.29 -11.83
CA ASN A 157 -33.50 26.86 -12.72
C ASN A 157 -34.56 26.07 -11.96
N TRP A 158 -34.14 25.24 -10.99
CA TRP A 158 -35.05 24.50 -10.12
C TRP A 158 -35.82 25.41 -9.17
N ALA A 159 -35.17 26.39 -8.56
CA ALA A 159 -35.81 27.39 -7.71
C ALA A 159 -36.85 28.20 -8.49
N ALA A 160 -36.50 28.68 -9.68
CA ALA A 160 -37.42 29.43 -10.56
C ALA A 160 -38.61 28.59 -11.05
N ALA A 161 -38.43 27.27 -11.22
CA ALA A 161 -39.53 26.37 -11.62
C ALA A 161 -40.46 26.02 -10.45
N THR A 162 -39.94 25.99 -9.22
CA THR A 162 -40.65 25.48 -8.04
C THR A 162 -41.34 26.59 -7.23
N ASP A 163 -40.74 27.78 -7.14
CA ASP A 163 -41.30 28.92 -6.40
C ASP A 163 -41.67 30.07 -7.36
N PRO A 164 -42.97 30.35 -7.54
CA PRO A 164 -43.44 31.48 -8.36
C PRO A 164 -43.00 32.86 -7.85
N ASN A 165 -42.64 32.97 -6.56
CA ASN A 165 -42.19 34.21 -5.93
C ASN A 165 -40.66 34.39 -5.98
N TRP A 166 -39.95 33.49 -6.65
CA TRP A 166 -38.51 33.60 -6.84
C TRP A 166 -38.17 34.89 -7.60
N ALA A 167 -37.71 35.92 -6.89
CA ALA A 167 -37.31 37.21 -7.46
C ALA A 167 -35.97 37.17 -8.22
N GLY A 168 -35.64 35.99 -8.78
CA GLY A 168 -34.35 35.58 -9.30
C GLY A 168 -33.61 36.66 -10.07
N GLY A 169 -32.45 37.07 -9.56
CA GLY A 169 -31.53 37.94 -10.28
C GLY A 169 -30.69 38.88 -9.42
N ASN A 170 -31.01 39.07 -8.13
CA ASN A 170 -30.15 39.88 -7.26
C ASN A 170 -28.99 39.04 -6.69
N PRO A 171 -27.73 39.25 -7.14
CA PRO A 171 -26.58 38.53 -6.61
C PRO A 171 -26.29 38.85 -5.14
N ALA A 172 -26.84 39.94 -4.60
CA ALA A 172 -26.70 40.31 -3.20
C ALA A 172 -27.84 39.78 -2.29
N SER A 173 -28.72 38.92 -2.82
CA SER A 173 -29.80 38.31 -2.04
C SER A 173 -29.29 37.18 -1.15
N THR A 174 -29.96 36.95 -0.02
CA THR A 174 -29.60 35.84 0.89
C THR A 174 -29.85 34.48 0.22
N GLU A 175 -30.87 34.42 -0.63
CA GLU A 175 -31.24 33.26 -1.43
C GLU A 175 -30.14 32.91 -2.44
N ALA A 176 -29.60 33.90 -3.16
CA ALA A 176 -28.47 33.68 -4.06
C ALA A 176 -27.23 33.16 -3.29
N MET A 177 -26.89 33.79 -2.15
CA MET A 177 -25.79 33.33 -1.29
C MET A 177 -25.96 31.88 -0.84
N LEU A 178 -27.18 31.46 -0.43
CA LEU A 178 -27.43 30.09 -0.01
C LEU A 178 -27.28 29.09 -1.16
N ILE A 179 -27.77 29.41 -2.36
CA ILE A 179 -27.60 28.55 -3.53
C ILE A 179 -26.11 28.48 -3.93
N GLU A 180 -25.38 29.59 -3.90
CA GLU A 180 -23.94 29.60 -4.18
C GLU A 180 -23.16 28.73 -3.17
N LEU A 181 -23.50 28.78 -1.89
CA LEU A 181 -22.90 27.90 -0.87
C LEU A 181 -23.17 26.42 -1.14
N LEU A 182 -24.39 26.07 -1.56
CA LEU A 182 -24.75 24.71 -1.92
C LEU A 182 -24.04 24.25 -3.20
N ALA A 183 -23.97 25.10 -4.22
CA ALA A 183 -23.27 24.82 -5.48
C ALA A 183 -21.77 24.63 -5.23
N HIS A 184 -21.16 25.45 -4.38
CA HIS A 184 -19.77 25.27 -3.96
C HIS A 184 -19.57 23.94 -3.23
N HIS A 185 -20.46 23.57 -2.31
CA HIS A 185 -20.37 22.29 -1.63
C HIS A 185 -20.57 21.10 -2.58
N ALA A 186 -21.46 21.22 -3.57
CA ALA A 186 -21.68 20.21 -4.60
C ALA A 186 -20.44 20.02 -5.48
N GLU A 187 -19.78 21.11 -5.88
CA GLU A 187 -18.49 21.04 -6.60
C GLU A 187 -17.42 20.34 -5.76
N MET A 188 -17.26 20.72 -4.49
CA MET A 188 -16.30 20.07 -3.59
C MET A 188 -16.59 18.58 -3.40
N LEU A 189 -17.86 18.18 -3.31
CA LEU A 189 -18.27 16.78 -3.24
C LEU A 189 -18.01 16.04 -4.56
N SER A 190 -18.28 16.67 -5.70
CA SER A 190 -18.02 16.13 -7.04
C SER A 190 -16.52 15.87 -7.24
N LEU A 191 -15.68 16.83 -6.88
CA LEU A 191 -14.22 16.68 -6.88
C LEU A 191 -13.77 15.53 -5.97
N HIS A 192 -14.38 15.39 -4.79
CA HIS A 192 -14.08 14.28 -3.90
C HIS A 192 -14.45 12.92 -4.50
N GLN A 193 -15.63 12.81 -5.12
CA GLN A 193 -16.07 11.59 -5.80
C GLN A 193 -15.14 11.23 -6.96
N ASP A 194 -14.76 12.19 -7.79
CA ASP A 194 -13.84 11.97 -8.91
C ASP A 194 -12.46 11.51 -8.40
N ARG A 195 -11.97 12.08 -7.30
CA ARG A 195 -10.72 11.64 -6.66
C ARG A 195 -10.83 10.19 -6.19
N VAL A 196 -11.90 9.84 -5.46
CA VAL A 196 -12.10 8.47 -4.97
C VAL A 196 -12.25 7.47 -6.12
N ALA A 197 -12.94 7.84 -7.20
CA ALA A 197 -13.10 7.01 -8.38
C ALA A 197 -11.76 6.78 -9.12
N GLN A 198 -10.89 7.79 -9.19
CA GLN A 198 -9.55 7.64 -9.76
C GLN A 198 -8.70 6.66 -8.94
N GLU A 199 -8.81 6.66 -7.61
CA GLU A 199 -8.05 5.75 -6.75
C GLU A 199 -8.54 4.30 -6.77
N ALA A 200 -9.74 4.03 -7.34
CA ALA A 200 -10.36 2.71 -7.34
C ALA A 200 -9.82 1.71 -8.38
N PHE A 201 -9.00 2.17 -9.34
CA PHE A 201 -8.42 1.32 -10.38
C PHE A 201 -6.91 1.52 -10.46
N ILE A 202 -6.17 0.42 -10.69
CA ILE A 202 -4.69 0.43 -10.73
C ILE A 202 -4.14 1.44 -11.75
N ASP A 203 -4.74 1.51 -12.93
CA ASP A 203 -4.27 2.38 -14.02
C ASP A 203 -4.45 3.87 -13.71
N THR A 204 -5.49 4.23 -12.94
CA THR A 204 -5.85 5.63 -12.64
C THR A 204 -5.40 6.08 -11.25
N ALA A 205 -5.15 5.16 -10.33
CA ALA A 205 -4.78 5.48 -8.95
C ALA A 205 -3.50 6.30 -8.91
N ARG A 206 -3.51 7.44 -8.24
CA ARG A 206 -2.38 8.38 -8.15
C ARG A 206 -1.63 8.23 -6.84
N GLU A 207 -2.31 7.80 -5.78
CA GLU A 207 -1.68 7.59 -4.48
C GLU A 207 -1.01 6.21 -4.40
N ARG A 208 0.21 6.18 -3.87
CA ARG A 208 0.94 4.94 -3.61
C ARG A 208 0.17 4.02 -2.67
N LEU A 209 -0.45 4.59 -1.64
CA LEU A 209 -1.21 3.83 -0.66
C LEU A 209 -2.35 3.04 -1.32
N SER A 210 -3.07 3.66 -2.25
CA SER A 210 -4.10 2.97 -3.05
C SER A 210 -3.49 1.81 -3.83
N LEU A 211 -2.39 2.02 -4.56
CA LEU A 211 -1.71 0.97 -5.32
C LEU A 211 -1.21 -0.17 -4.42
N ALA A 212 -0.65 0.14 -3.26
CA ALA A 212 -0.20 -0.85 -2.28
C ALA A 212 -1.37 -1.69 -1.75
N ARG A 213 -2.53 -1.07 -1.49
CA ARG A 213 -3.75 -1.78 -1.09
C ARG A 213 -4.32 -2.66 -2.21
N HIS A 214 -4.30 -2.20 -3.47
CA HIS A 214 -4.68 -3.02 -4.62
C HIS A 214 -3.74 -4.21 -4.78
N ALA A 215 -2.43 -3.99 -4.67
CA ALA A 215 -1.41 -5.05 -4.71
C ALA A 215 -1.64 -6.07 -3.58
N ALA A 216 -1.83 -5.60 -2.35
CA ALA A 216 -2.08 -6.45 -1.19
C ALA A 216 -3.38 -7.27 -1.33
N ALA A 217 -4.45 -6.69 -1.87
CA ALA A 217 -5.70 -7.39 -2.16
C ALA A 217 -5.51 -8.53 -3.19
N LEU A 218 -4.52 -8.41 -4.08
CA LEU A 218 -4.13 -9.43 -5.05
C LEU A 218 -3.05 -10.38 -4.52
N GLY A 219 -2.61 -10.22 -3.26
CA GLY A 219 -1.56 -11.03 -2.64
C GLY A 219 -0.13 -10.63 -3.05
N LEU A 220 0.05 -9.47 -3.67
CA LEU A 220 1.36 -8.90 -4.01
C LEU A 220 1.78 -7.88 -2.93
N SER A 221 2.89 -8.16 -2.25
CA SER A 221 3.55 -7.16 -1.40
C SER A 221 4.52 -6.33 -2.23
N LEU A 222 4.33 -5.00 -2.27
CA LEU A 222 5.29 -4.10 -2.90
C LEU A 222 6.53 -3.95 -2.02
N ASP A 223 7.72 -3.90 -2.63
CA ASP A 223 8.97 -3.65 -1.87
C ASP A 223 8.97 -2.18 -1.37
N GLU A 224 9.01 -2.03 -0.06
CA GLU A 224 9.06 -0.73 0.64
C GLU A 224 10.49 -0.19 0.77
N GLY A 225 11.46 -0.84 0.14
CA GLY A 225 12.87 -0.46 0.18
C GLY A 225 13.60 -1.11 1.35
N GLY A 226 14.89 -0.81 1.47
CA GLY A 226 15.75 -1.37 2.51
C GLY A 226 16.75 -0.36 3.02
N SER A 227 17.00 -0.34 4.34
CA SER A 227 18.11 0.42 4.92
C SER A 227 19.45 -0.23 4.59
N ALA A 228 20.46 0.60 4.31
CA ALA A 228 21.83 0.12 4.19
C ALA A 228 22.37 -0.40 5.54
N LEU A 229 23.19 -1.44 5.47
CA LEU A 229 23.91 -2.02 6.59
C LEU A 229 25.41 -1.70 6.49
N ALA A 230 26.02 -1.45 7.64
CA ALA A 230 27.45 -1.18 7.75
C ALA A 230 28.06 -1.95 8.92
N ILE A 231 29.28 -2.44 8.72
CA ILE A 231 30.14 -2.91 9.81
C ILE A 231 31.13 -1.80 10.13
N VAL A 232 30.98 -1.24 11.33
CA VAL A 232 31.73 -0.08 11.81
C VAL A 232 32.81 -0.53 12.77
N ALA A 233 34.07 -0.22 12.43
CA ALA A 233 35.19 -0.32 13.35
C ALA A 233 35.18 0.89 14.29
N VAL A 234 35.35 0.64 15.59
CA VAL A 234 35.36 1.68 16.63
C VAL A 234 36.71 1.68 17.35
N ASP A 235 37.26 2.87 17.57
CA ASP A 235 38.48 3.12 18.35
C ASP A 235 38.12 3.70 19.72
N LEU A 236 38.82 3.25 20.76
CA LEU A 236 38.61 3.65 22.15
C LEU A 236 39.88 4.31 22.73
N PRO A 237 39.74 5.20 23.74
CA PRO A 237 40.89 5.71 24.46
C PRO A 237 41.64 4.57 25.19
N PRO A 238 42.98 4.65 25.34
CA PRO A 238 43.76 3.63 26.02
C PRO A 238 43.22 3.29 27.42
N GLY A 239 43.18 1.99 27.75
CA GLY A 239 42.73 1.49 29.05
C GLY A 239 41.22 1.47 29.27
N ARG A 240 40.40 1.74 28.24
CA ARG A 240 38.94 1.62 28.29
C ARG A 240 38.47 0.28 27.73
N ALA A 241 37.53 -0.36 28.41
CA ALA A 241 36.80 -1.51 27.88
C ALA A 241 35.38 -1.50 28.44
N GLY A 242 34.41 -2.03 27.69
CA GLY A 242 33.01 -2.09 28.11
C GLY A 242 32.03 -2.23 26.96
N PHE A 243 30.73 -2.18 27.28
CA PHE A 243 29.67 -2.34 26.29
C PHE A 243 29.28 -1.01 25.65
N LEU A 244 29.46 -0.90 24.34
CA LEU A 244 28.84 0.16 23.56
C LEU A 244 27.33 -0.07 23.56
N PRO A 245 26.52 0.89 23.98
CA PRO A 245 25.07 0.73 24.02
C PRO A 245 24.46 0.61 22.62
N ALA A 246 23.36 -0.13 22.52
CA ALA A 246 22.51 -0.12 21.33
C ALA A 246 21.98 1.30 21.09
N GLY A 247 21.68 1.64 19.83
CA GLY A 247 21.23 2.99 19.48
C GLY A 247 22.35 4.01 19.31
N THR A 248 23.63 3.65 19.54
CA THR A 248 24.79 4.51 19.28
C THR A 248 24.79 4.95 17.81
N ARG A 249 25.00 6.23 17.57
CA ARG A 249 24.93 6.82 16.22
C ARG A 249 26.33 6.95 15.62
N PHE A 250 26.55 6.37 14.46
CA PHE A 250 27.74 6.58 13.64
C PHE A 250 27.38 7.53 12.51
N VAL A 251 28.18 8.57 12.31
CA VAL A 251 27.85 9.66 11.40
C VAL A 251 28.90 9.81 10.32
N ARG A 252 28.46 10.20 9.13
CA ARG A 252 29.29 10.83 8.12
C ARG A 252 29.12 12.33 8.27
N GLU A 253 30.17 12.97 8.74
CA GLU A 253 30.27 14.42 8.91
C GLU A 253 31.17 15.00 7.83
N GLU A 254 30.66 15.98 7.09
CA GLU A 254 31.41 16.75 6.09
C GLU A 254 31.88 18.10 6.66
N GLY A 255 32.57 18.90 5.84
CA GLY A 255 33.05 20.22 6.23
C GLY A 255 31.94 21.08 6.86
N MET A 256 32.32 21.87 7.88
CA MET A 256 31.42 22.70 8.71
C MET A 256 30.41 21.92 9.58
N GLY A 257 30.64 20.63 9.84
CA GLY A 257 29.86 19.85 10.80
C GLY A 257 28.51 19.35 10.27
N ARG A 258 28.33 19.34 8.95
CA ARG A 258 27.11 18.85 8.31
C ARG A 258 27.09 17.33 8.32
N ILE A 259 26.08 16.73 8.96
CA ILE A 259 25.86 15.28 8.94
C ILE A 259 25.09 14.91 7.66
N THR A 260 25.68 14.08 6.81
CA THR A 260 25.05 13.62 5.55
C THR A 260 24.49 12.21 5.62
N ALA A 261 24.96 11.39 6.56
CA ALA A 261 24.40 10.07 6.82
C ALA A 261 24.55 9.70 8.30
N THR A 262 23.54 9.03 8.84
CA THR A 262 23.55 8.47 10.21
C THR A 262 23.28 6.98 10.13
N PHE A 263 24.04 6.21 10.91
CA PHE A 263 23.83 4.79 11.14
C PHE A 263 23.66 4.57 12.62
N THR A 264 22.83 3.61 13.01
CA THR A 264 22.50 3.34 14.40
C THR A 264 22.88 1.91 14.75
N SER A 265 23.58 1.68 15.86
CA SER A 265 23.94 0.33 16.31
C SER A 265 22.68 -0.48 16.65
N THR A 266 22.60 -1.69 16.11
CA THR A 266 21.41 -2.57 16.25
C THR A 266 21.39 -3.32 17.57
N ALA A 267 22.55 -3.56 18.17
CA ALA A 267 22.70 -4.28 19.42
C ALA A 267 23.88 -3.71 20.24
N PRO A 268 23.92 -3.95 21.56
CA PRO A 268 25.09 -3.63 22.36
C PRO A 268 26.31 -4.42 21.89
N ALA A 269 27.49 -3.80 21.93
CA ALA A 269 28.73 -4.43 21.47
C ALA A 269 29.84 -4.26 22.50
N MET A 270 30.48 -5.36 22.92
CA MET A 270 31.64 -5.30 23.81
C MET A 270 32.84 -4.73 23.04
N LEU A 271 33.44 -3.66 23.54
CA LEU A 271 34.61 -3.01 22.97
C LEU A 271 35.78 -3.00 23.97
N ASP A 272 37.01 -3.07 23.46
CA ASP A 272 38.24 -2.99 24.27
C ASP A 272 39.29 -2.11 23.57
N ALA A 273 39.94 -1.21 24.30
CA ALA A 273 40.97 -0.32 23.80
C ALA A 273 42.24 -1.05 23.32
N ALA A 274 42.39 -2.34 23.63
CA ALA A 274 43.42 -3.19 23.02
C ALA A 274 43.28 -3.31 21.48
N TRP A 275 42.12 -2.94 20.92
CA TRP A 275 41.86 -3.08 19.48
C TRP A 275 41.51 -1.77 18.78
N ASN A 276 41.85 -1.72 17.49
CA ASN A 276 41.55 -0.62 16.57
C ASN A 276 42.17 0.73 16.96
N ALA A 277 43.12 0.75 17.90
CA ALA A 277 43.89 1.94 18.22
C ALA A 277 44.49 2.58 16.96
N GLY A 278 44.30 3.90 16.80
CA GLY A 278 44.85 4.65 15.68
C GLY A 278 44.02 4.61 14.40
N LEU A 279 42.73 4.23 14.47
CA LEU A 279 41.84 4.06 13.32
C LEU A 279 41.76 5.28 12.38
N GLN A 280 42.04 6.51 12.85
CA GLN A 280 42.05 7.69 11.98
C GLN A 280 43.32 7.87 11.14
N ARG A 281 44.45 7.29 11.52
CA ARG A 281 45.73 7.46 10.81
C ARG A 281 45.93 6.29 9.87
N ASP A 282 45.96 6.52 8.55
CA ASP A 282 46.09 5.44 7.54
C ASP A 282 47.30 4.51 7.75
N GLY A 283 48.35 4.95 8.46
CA GLY A 283 49.59 4.20 8.68
C GLY A 283 49.73 3.42 9.99
N ASP A 284 48.84 3.59 10.98
CA ASP A 284 49.02 3.06 12.36
C ASP A 284 47.85 2.18 12.82
N ARG A 285 47.10 1.61 11.88
CA ARG A 285 45.84 0.93 12.20
C ARG A 285 46.09 -0.55 12.53
N GLY A 286 46.01 -0.89 13.81
CA GLY A 286 45.89 -2.27 14.29
C GLY A 286 47.05 -2.75 15.18
N GLN A 287 46.76 -3.02 16.45
CA GLN A 287 47.70 -3.66 17.38
C GLN A 287 47.83 -5.18 17.14
N LEU A 288 46.85 -5.80 16.46
CA LEU A 288 46.86 -7.23 16.17
C LEU A 288 47.78 -7.52 14.98
N ARG A 289 48.99 -7.98 15.28
CA ARG A 289 49.99 -8.37 14.29
C ARG A 289 49.91 -9.87 14.03
N LEU A 290 50.03 -10.25 12.75
CA LEU A 290 50.25 -11.66 12.42
C LEU A 290 51.66 -12.06 12.80
N ALA A 291 51.80 -13.29 13.29
CA ALA A 291 53.10 -13.90 13.49
C ALA A 291 53.76 -14.14 12.12
N ALA A 292 54.99 -13.70 11.99
CA ALA A 292 55.77 -13.80 10.77
C ALA A 292 56.83 -14.91 10.88
N TRP A 293 57.16 -15.51 9.75
CA TRP A 293 58.34 -16.37 9.65
C TRP A 293 59.56 -15.51 9.24
N PRO A 294 60.72 -15.64 9.91
CA PRO A 294 61.91 -14.85 9.61
C PRO A 294 62.33 -15.00 8.14
N GLY A 295 62.58 -13.88 7.46
CA GLY A 295 63.01 -13.84 6.06
C GLY A 295 61.91 -14.08 5.02
N ALA A 296 60.62 -14.07 5.41
CA ALA A 296 59.49 -14.28 4.50
C ALA A 296 58.58 -13.03 4.33
N PRO A 297 59.10 -11.89 3.83
CA PRO A 297 58.28 -10.69 3.62
C PRO A 297 57.18 -10.91 2.56
N ASP A 298 57.47 -11.71 1.53
CA ASP A 298 56.55 -12.00 0.41
C ASP A 298 55.48 -13.05 0.71
N ALA A 299 55.33 -13.46 1.98
CA ALA A 299 54.36 -14.46 2.37
C ALA A 299 52.91 -13.98 2.18
N ILE A 300 52.06 -14.90 1.71
CA ILE A 300 50.66 -14.64 1.35
C ILE A 300 49.78 -15.52 2.23
N LEU A 301 48.69 -14.96 2.75
CA LEU A 301 47.56 -15.73 3.27
C LEU A 301 46.68 -16.14 2.09
N PRO A 302 46.65 -17.41 1.65
CA PRO A 302 45.89 -17.82 0.48
C PRO A 302 44.37 -17.76 0.73
N ALA A 303 43.60 -17.64 -0.35
CA ALA A 303 42.16 -17.89 -0.29
C ALA A 303 41.90 -19.33 0.22
N GLY A 304 40.89 -19.51 1.06
CA GLY A 304 40.61 -20.77 1.74
C GLY A 304 41.23 -20.91 3.14
N THR A 305 42.11 -19.98 3.56
CA THR A 305 42.72 -20.01 4.89
C THR A 305 41.66 -19.93 5.99
N ARG A 306 41.75 -20.83 6.98
CA ARG A 306 40.91 -20.85 8.19
C ARG A 306 41.69 -20.60 9.47
N ASP A 307 42.98 -20.85 9.47
CA ASP A 307 43.85 -20.67 10.64
C ASP A 307 44.76 -19.46 10.47
N LEU A 308 44.82 -18.58 11.47
CA LEU A 308 45.74 -17.47 11.55
C LEU A 308 46.55 -17.55 12.84
N LEU A 309 47.81 -17.12 12.81
CA LEU A 309 48.65 -16.96 13.99
C LEU A 309 48.86 -15.48 14.25
N LEU A 310 48.41 -15.02 15.42
CA LEU A 310 48.65 -13.68 15.92
C LEU A 310 49.85 -13.70 16.86
N TRP A 311 50.62 -12.61 16.85
CA TRP A 311 51.77 -12.43 17.73
C TRP A 311 51.32 -12.04 19.15
N GLY A 312 51.81 -12.76 20.16
CA GLY A 312 51.51 -12.54 21.58
C GLY A 312 50.32 -13.34 22.14
N TRP A 313 50.27 -13.45 23.47
CA TRP A 313 49.11 -13.91 24.25
C TRP A 313 48.26 -12.74 24.73
N GLY A 314 47.07 -13.04 25.29
CA GLY A 314 46.26 -12.01 25.94
C GLY A 314 45.70 -11.00 24.95
N ALA A 315 45.37 -11.42 23.72
CA ALA A 315 44.73 -10.57 22.73
C ALA A 315 43.30 -10.12 23.13
N HIS A 316 42.80 -10.54 24.30
CA HIS A 316 41.46 -10.31 24.85
C HIS A 316 40.29 -10.77 23.95
N LEU A 317 40.60 -11.53 22.89
CA LEU A 317 39.62 -12.01 21.91
C LEU A 317 38.78 -13.14 22.52
N LEU A 318 37.54 -13.28 22.05
CA LEU A 318 36.62 -14.32 22.49
C LEU A 318 36.04 -15.07 21.28
N PRO A 319 35.79 -16.39 21.39
CA PRO A 319 35.04 -17.12 20.38
C PRO A 319 33.65 -16.48 20.12
N GLY A 320 33.20 -16.51 18.87
CA GLY A 320 31.94 -15.90 18.40
C GLY A 320 32.03 -14.40 18.05
N ARG A 321 33.10 -13.71 18.47
CA ARG A 321 33.33 -12.29 18.16
C ARG A 321 33.65 -12.10 16.68
N ARG A 322 33.30 -10.93 16.12
CA ARG A 322 33.66 -10.56 14.74
C ARG A 322 35.10 -10.05 14.67
N ILE A 323 35.80 -10.44 13.62
CA ILE A 323 37.13 -9.96 13.24
C ILE A 323 37.10 -9.57 11.76
N ALA A 324 37.84 -8.54 11.39
CA ALA A 324 37.96 -8.13 9.99
C ALA A 324 39.41 -7.98 9.57
N LEU A 325 39.71 -8.50 8.37
CA LEU A 325 40.96 -8.34 7.65
C LEU A 325 40.72 -7.38 6.50
N VAL A 326 41.50 -6.31 6.41
CA VAL A 326 41.31 -5.26 5.39
C VAL A 326 42.66 -4.92 4.76
N GLN A 327 42.73 -4.92 3.43
CA GLN A 327 43.91 -4.55 2.66
C GLN A 327 43.49 -3.83 1.38
N GLY A 328 43.83 -2.55 1.28
CA GLY A 328 43.41 -1.70 0.17
C GLY A 328 41.88 -1.64 0.05
N ARG A 329 41.33 -2.20 -1.04
CA ARG A 329 39.87 -2.30 -1.29
C ARG A 329 39.27 -3.64 -0.90
N THR A 330 40.11 -4.61 -0.53
CA THR A 330 39.68 -5.96 -0.15
C THR A 330 39.46 -5.98 1.35
N ALA A 331 38.27 -6.37 1.78
CA ALA A 331 37.97 -6.55 3.18
C ALA A 331 37.15 -7.82 3.38
N HIS A 332 37.43 -8.53 4.47
CA HIS A 332 36.72 -9.73 4.86
C HIS A 332 36.37 -9.65 6.34
N VAL A 333 35.08 -9.73 6.66
CA VAL A 333 34.56 -9.78 8.02
C VAL A 333 34.08 -11.21 8.29
N THR A 334 34.54 -11.81 9.38
CA THR A 334 34.15 -13.16 9.79
C THR A 334 34.04 -13.24 11.31
N ARG A 335 33.63 -14.39 11.84
CA ARG A 335 33.61 -14.66 13.28
C ARG A 335 34.77 -15.58 13.66
N ILE A 336 35.24 -15.44 14.89
CA ILE A 336 36.21 -16.34 15.50
C ILE A 336 35.46 -17.63 15.88
N ALA A 337 35.81 -18.76 15.27
CA ALA A 337 35.24 -20.06 15.61
C ALA A 337 35.84 -20.59 16.93
N ALA A 338 37.16 -20.56 17.02
CA ALA A 338 37.94 -20.97 18.17
C ALA A 338 39.22 -20.15 18.27
N LEU A 339 39.80 -20.10 19.47
CA LEU A 339 41.11 -19.52 19.71
C LEU A 339 41.87 -20.36 20.73
N SER A 340 43.18 -20.43 20.60
CA SER A 340 44.07 -21.10 21.55
C SER A 340 45.38 -20.35 21.67
N GLU A 341 45.82 -20.12 22.91
CA GLU A 341 47.16 -19.61 23.21
C GLU A 341 48.16 -20.77 23.10
N ILE A 342 49.18 -20.59 22.26
CA ILE A 342 50.22 -21.58 22.00
C ILE A 342 51.60 -20.95 22.20
N SER A 343 52.61 -21.77 22.44
CA SER A 343 53.99 -21.32 22.51
C SER A 343 54.83 -22.10 21.50
N GLN A 344 55.49 -21.40 20.57
CA GLN A 344 56.33 -22.03 19.54
C GLN A 344 57.61 -21.23 19.28
N PRO A 345 58.76 -21.90 19.07
CA PRO A 345 60.00 -21.22 18.67
C PRO A 345 59.97 -20.82 17.19
N GLY A 346 60.87 -19.92 16.79
CA GLY A 346 61.13 -19.57 15.38
C GLY A 346 60.23 -18.50 14.76
N TRP A 347 59.08 -18.17 15.37
CA TRP A 347 58.22 -17.08 14.92
C TRP A 347 58.74 -15.72 15.38
N VAL A 348 58.45 -14.68 14.60
CA VAL A 348 58.83 -13.28 14.87
C VAL A 348 57.64 -12.32 14.66
N ALA A 349 57.74 -11.10 15.17
CA ALA A 349 56.70 -10.07 15.01
C ALA A 349 56.72 -9.45 13.61
N ASP A 350 57.92 -9.28 13.04
CA ASP A 350 58.15 -8.78 11.69
C ASP A 350 59.08 -9.76 10.93
N PRO A 351 58.83 -10.06 9.64
CA PRO A 351 59.69 -10.97 8.87
C PRO A 351 61.14 -10.49 8.73
N SER A 352 61.43 -9.20 8.97
CA SER A 352 62.79 -8.65 9.01
C SER A 352 63.54 -8.92 10.32
N ASP A 353 62.85 -9.36 11.37
CA ASP A 353 63.46 -9.67 12.67
C ASP A 353 64.29 -10.97 12.60
N PRO A 354 65.38 -11.08 13.39
CA PRO A 354 66.16 -12.30 13.47
C PRO A 354 65.35 -13.43 14.13
N ALA A 355 65.53 -14.66 13.64
CA ALA A 355 64.84 -15.82 14.19
C ALA A 355 65.10 -16.00 15.69
N HIS A 356 64.03 -16.11 16.49
CA HIS A 356 64.13 -16.40 17.92
C HIS A 356 64.33 -17.91 18.17
N MET A 357 65.36 -18.26 18.93
CA MET A 357 65.59 -19.64 19.39
C MET A 357 64.71 -20.05 20.59
N LEU A 358 64.12 -19.07 21.29
CA LEU A 358 63.22 -19.30 22.42
C LEU A 358 61.77 -19.37 21.94
N SER A 359 60.95 -20.19 22.60
CA SER A 359 59.51 -20.26 22.34
C SER A 359 58.86 -18.90 22.57
N GLN A 360 58.07 -18.48 21.60
CA GLN A 360 57.33 -17.21 21.60
C GLN A 360 55.87 -17.47 21.87
N GLU A 361 55.22 -16.49 22.50
CA GLU A 361 53.79 -16.50 22.78
C GLU A 361 53.02 -16.15 21.52
N LEU A 362 52.11 -17.03 21.09
CA LEU A 362 51.29 -16.86 19.89
C LEU A 362 49.85 -17.19 20.19
N THR A 363 48.92 -16.52 19.52
CA THR A 363 47.50 -16.85 19.56
C THR A 363 47.09 -17.45 18.23
N ARG A 364 46.69 -18.73 18.22
CA ARG A 364 46.08 -19.36 17.05
C ARG A 364 44.59 -19.03 17.02
N LEU A 365 44.13 -18.53 15.88
CA LEU A 365 42.77 -18.10 15.65
C LEU A 365 42.17 -18.90 14.49
N GLU A 366 41.04 -19.55 14.74
CA GLU A 366 40.27 -20.27 13.73
C GLU A 366 39.11 -19.39 13.25
N LEU A 367 39.01 -19.16 11.94
CA LEU A 367 37.98 -18.38 11.29
C LEU A 367 36.77 -19.26 10.96
N ALA A 368 35.57 -18.80 11.31
CA ALA A 368 34.33 -19.51 11.00
C ALA A 368 34.09 -19.64 9.49
N ALA A 369 34.36 -18.57 8.74
CA ALA A 369 34.38 -18.57 7.28
C ALA A 369 35.82 -18.44 6.77
N PRO A 370 36.24 -19.25 5.77
CA PRO A 370 37.57 -19.14 5.18
C PRO A 370 37.74 -17.83 4.41
N LEU A 371 38.98 -17.38 4.27
CA LEU A 371 39.30 -16.18 3.50
C LEU A 371 38.84 -16.32 2.03
N PRO A 372 38.07 -15.37 1.48
CA PRO A 372 37.57 -15.46 0.11
C PRO A 372 38.63 -15.07 -0.94
N ALA A 373 39.64 -14.31 -0.54
CA ALA A 373 40.70 -13.78 -1.39
C ALA A 373 42.04 -13.84 -0.65
N PRO A 374 43.16 -13.85 -1.37
CA PRO A 374 44.47 -13.82 -0.74
C PRO A 374 44.80 -12.44 -0.15
N PHE A 375 45.51 -12.42 0.98
CA PHE A 375 46.04 -11.21 1.62
C PHE A 375 47.55 -11.28 1.76
N ARG A 376 48.24 -10.14 1.71
CA ARG A 376 49.71 -10.03 1.79
C ARG A 376 50.12 -9.20 3.01
N PRO A 377 50.36 -9.81 4.18
CA PRO A 377 50.49 -9.06 5.43
C PRO A 377 51.65 -8.06 5.48
N TRP A 378 52.77 -8.36 4.84
CA TRP A 378 54.03 -7.61 5.02
C TRP A 378 54.53 -6.89 3.76
N SER A 379 54.33 -7.45 2.55
CA SER A 379 54.77 -6.83 1.29
C SER A 379 53.64 -6.81 0.25
N ASP A 380 52.79 -5.80 0.35
CA ASP A 380 51.75 -5.54 -0.65
C ASP A 380 52.30 -4.76 -1.85
N PRO A 381 52.07 -5.19 -3.11
CA PRO A 381 52.55 -4.49 -4.31
C PRO A 381 51.97 -3.07 -4.45
N ASP A 382 50.75 -2.85 -3.96
CA ASP A 382 50.06 -1.57 -4.02
C ASP A 382 50.36 -0.69 -2.79
N GLY A 383 51.24 -1.17 -1.90
CA GLY A 383 51.65 -0.47 -0.68
C GLY A 383 50.56 -0.39 0.40
N ALA A 384 49.50 -1.18 0.30
CA ALA A 384 48.40 -1.16 1.27
C ALA A 384 48.70 -2.11 2.46
N PRO A 385 48.80 -1.60 3.70
CA PRO A 385 49.04 -2.45 4.86
C PRO A 385 47.83 -3.35 5.15
N LEU A 386 48.09 -4.54 5.69
CA LEU A 386 47.04 -5.42 6.20
C LEU A 386 46.57 -4.96 7.58
N LEU A 387 45.27 -4.77 7.69
CA LEU A 387 44.59 -4.26 8.87
C LEU A 387 43.76 -5.37 9.51
N ILE A 388 44.03 -5.67 10.78
CA ILE A 388 43.25 -6.64 11.57
C ILE A 388 42.53 -5.89 12.69
N THR A 389 41.19 -6.00 12.69
CA THR A 389 40.32 -5.25 13.60
C THR A 389 39.30 -6.14 14.29
N ALA A 390 38.97 -5.82 15.54
CA ALA A 390 38.08 -6.64 16.38
C ALA A 390 37.00 -5.84 17.16
N ASN A 391 37.13 -4.50 17.25
CA ASN A 391 36.05 -3.63 17.74
C ASN A 391 35.06 -3.32 16.60
N LEU A 392 34.25 -4.32 16.24
CA LEU A 392 33.31 -4.24 15.12
C LEU A 392 31.87 -4.20 15.59
N VAL A 393 31.13 -3.19 15.14
CA VAL A 393 29.73 -2.94 15.49
C VAL A 393 28.89 -2.97 14.22
N GLU A 394 27.75 -3.65 14.27
CA GLU A 394 26.77 -3.60 13.19
C GLU A 394 25.87 -2.40 13.36
N ALA A 395 25.72 -1.64 12.29
CA ALA A 395 24.90 -0.45 12.28
C ALA A 395 24.02 -0.41 11.03
N ILE A 396 22.81 0.09 11.21
CA ILE A 396 21.80 0.22 10.17
C ILE A 396 21.53 1.69 9.87
N HIS A 397 21.35 2.02 8.59
CA HIS A 397 21.13 3.40 8.16
C HIS A 397 19.82 3.97 8.69
N GLY A 398 19.89 5.23 9.12
CA GLY A 398 18.76 6.03 9.56
C GLY A 398 19.05 6.82 10.84
N THR A 399 18.52 8.03 10.91
CA THR A 399 18.54 8.86 12.11
C THR A 399 17.40 8.42 13.03
N PRO A 400 17.65 8.05 14.30
CA PRO A 400 16.59 7.68 15.22
C PRO A 400 15.79 8.92 15.62
N VAL A 401 14.47 8.83 15.49
CA VAL A 401 13.51 9.89 15.84
C VAL A 401 12.48 9.31 16.80
N SER A 402 12.04 10.13 17.76
CA SER A 402 10.99 9.78 18.70
C SER A 402 9.94 10.89 18.75
N ALA A 403 8.67 10.50 18.79
CA ALA A 403 7.54 11.37 19.07
C ALA A 403 6.67 10.78 20.16
N ALA A 404 6.05 11.65 20.96
CA ALA A 404 5.17 11.25 22.05
C ALA A 404 4.03 12.26 22.21
N ASN A 405 2.93 11.83 22.80
CA ASN A 405 1.79 12.70 23.12
C ASN A 405 1.88 13.34 24.52
N GLU A 406 3.08 13.52 25.06
CA GLU A 406 3.28 14.13 26.38
C GLU A 406 3.61 15.62 26.33
N GLU A 407 3.30 16.32 27.42
CA GLU A 407 3.63 17.73 27.59
C GLU A 407 5.16 17.91 27.62
N GLY A 408 5.68 18.75 26.73
CA GLY A 408 7.13 18.96 26.56
C GLY A 408 7.82 17.99 25.59
N ALA A 409 7.08 17.07 24.96
CA ALA A 409 7.65 16.22 23.90
C ALA A 409 8.24 17.08 22.77
N ALA A 410 9.45 16.71 22.32
CA ALA A 410 10.11 17.40 21.21
C ALA A 410 9.30 17.34 19.90
N MET A 411 8.46 16.31 19.77
CA MET A 411 7.55 16.12 18.65
C MET A 411 6.23 15.53 19.16
N GLY A 412 5.15 16.31 18.99
CA GLY A 412 3.81 15.91 19.40
C GLY A 412 3.14 14.94 18.42
N LEU A 413 2.31 14.04 18.93
CA LEU A 413 1.51 13.10 18.15
C LEU A 413 0.06 13.57 17.99
N GLY A 414 -0.49 13.40 16.78
CA GLY A 414 -1.91 13.68 16.48
C GLY A 414 -2.33 15.13 16.75
N ALA A 415 -1.43 16.08 16.51
CA ALA A 415 -1.70 17.51 16.69
C ALA A 415 -2.77 18.05 15.72
N SER A 416 -3.00 17.34 14.61
CA SER A 416 -3.99 17.68 13.58
C SER A 416 -4.99 16.53 13.37
N ARG A 417 -6.19 16.87 12.90
CA ARG A 417 -7.16 15.88 12.37
C ARG A 417 -6.64 15.14 11.12
N GLN A 418 -5.57 15.62 10.52
CA GLN A 418 -4.92 14.98 9.36
C GLN A 418 -4.02 13.80 9.76
N ASP A 419 -3.59 13.73 11.03
CA ASP A 419 -2.64 12.71 11.51
C ASP A 419 -3.31 11.65 12.40
N LEU A 420 -4.62 11.76 12.60
CA LEU A 420 -5.39 10.94 13.52
C LEU A 420 -6.76 10.59 12.93
N VAL A 421 -7.04 9.29 12.86
CA VAL A 421 -8.38 8.77 12.55
C VAL A 421 -8.98 8.22 13.83
N THR A 422 -10.14 8.72 14.20
CA THR A 422 -10.94 8.21 15.33
C THR A 422 -12.20 7.54 14.83
N ALA A 423 -12.70 6.57 15.60
CA ALA A 423 -14.04 6.01 15.43
C ALA A 423 -14.70 5.87 16.80
N THR A 424 -16.02 5.78 16.82
CA THR A 424 -16.77 5.51 18.03
C THR A 424 -17.19 4.05 18.03
N ASP A 425 -16.92 3.33 19.12
CA ASP A 425 -17.46 2.00 19.31
C ASP A 425 -18.99 2.06 19.32
N LEU A 426 -19.64 1.30 18.45
CA LEU A 426 -21.10 1.25 18.38
C LEU A 426 -21.72 0.61 19.63
N VAL A 427 -20.99 -0.27 20.33
CA VAL A 427 -21.50 -0.98 21.51
C VAL A 427 -21.30 -0.15 22.78
N THR A 428 -20.08 0.34 23.01
CA THR A 428 -19.75 1.06 24.25
C THR A 428 -19.93 2.58 24.15
N GLY A 429 -20.09 3.13 22.93
CA GLY A 429 -20.13 4.57 22.69
C GLY A 429 -18.80 5.28 22.94
N GLN A 430 -17.72 4.55 23.25
CA GLN A 430 -16.42 5.14 23.54
C GLN A 430 -15.67 5.50 22.25
N PRO A 431 -15.15 6.73 22.13
CA PRO A 431 -14.26 7.08 21.03
C PRO A 431 -12.93 6.32 21.18
N MET A 432 -12.40 5.84 20.07
CA MET A 432 -11.14 5.11 19.99
C MET A 432 -10.28 5.63 18.84
N ILE A 433 -8.97 5.43 18.94
CA ILE A 433 -8.01 5.69 17.88
C ILE A 433 -8.03 4.50 16.92
N ARG A 434 -8.31 4.78 15.64
CA ARG A 434 -8.28 3.79 14.56
C ARG A 434 -6.96 3.80 13.83
N ALA A 435 -6.43 4.98 13.53
CA ALA A 435 -5.15 5.12 12.89
C ALA A 435 -4.41 6.37 13.35
N LEU A 436 -3.09 6.31 13.39
CA LEU A 436 -2.19 7.39 13.77
C LEU A 436 -1.06 7.48 12.73
N ARG A 437 -0.81 8.67 12.21
CA ARG A 437 0.27 8.92 11.24
C ARG A 437 1.56 9.32 11.95
N THR A 438 2.71 8.94 11.40
CA THR A 438 4.00 9.50 11.84
C THR A 438 4.04 11.01 11.56
N PRO A 439 4.49 11.86 12.49
CA PRO A 439 4.50 13.31 12.28
C PRO A 439 5.48 13.78 11.19
N GLN A 440 6.44 12.92 10.84
CA GLN A 440 7.39 13.18 9.76
C GLN A 440 7.39 12.04 8.74
N ALA A 441 7.74 12.43 7.52
CA ALA A 441 7.90 11.59 6.36
C ALA A 441 9.26 10.85 6.36
N GLN A 442 9.52 10.04 5.32
CA GLN A 442 10.76 9.29 5.10
C GLN A 442 11.13 8.31 6.22
N VAL A 443 10.16 7.54 6.68
CA VAL A 443 10.38 6.42 7.60
C VAL A 443 11.08 5.29 6.83
N LEU A 444 12.21 4.84 7.35
CA LEU A 444 13.00 3.76 6.78
C LEU A 444 12.50 2.39 7.22
N THR A 445 12.84 1.37 6.45
CA THR A 445 12.51 -0.03 6.71
C THR A 445 13.64 -0.79 7.41
N ASP A 446 13.27 -1.82 8.16
CA ASP A 446 14.17 -2.84 8.69
C ASP A 446 14.53 -3.90 7.63
N ALA A 447 15.49 -4.77 7.96
CA ALA A 447 15.97 -5.83 7.06
C ALA A 447 14.85 -6.79 6.59
N ASP A 448 13.79 -6.92 7.40
CA ASP A 448 12.62 -7.75 7.08
C ASP A 448 11.60 -7.05 6.16
N GLY A 449 11.92 -5.87 5.62
CA GLY A 449 11.05 -5.08 4.75
C GLY A 449 9.92 -4.33 5.47
N ARG A 450 9.91 -4.34 6.80
CA ARG A 450 8.90 -3.68 7.64
C ARG A 450 9.33 -2.25 7.94
N PRO A 451 8.41 -1.28 8.05
CA PRO A 451 8.75 0.03 8.58
C PRO A 451 9.40 -0.09 9.96
N SER A 452 10.46 0.69 10.23
CA SER A 452 11.26 0.64 11.47
C SER A 452 10.55 1.19 12.73
N VAL A 453 9.22 1.24 12.70
CA VAL A 453 8.39 1.88 13.72
C VAL A 453 8.22 0.94 14.91
N ARG A 454 8.58 1.44 16.09
CA ARG A 454 8.29 0.84 17.39
C ARG A 454 7.27 1.68 18.12
N LEU A 455 6.25 1.02 18.65
CA LEU A 455 5.11 1.65 19.31
C LEU A 455 5.05 1.21 20.77
N HIS A 456 5.00 2.18 21.66
CA HIS A 456 4.77 1.98 23.08
C HIS A 456 3.51 2.74 23.51
N ILE A 457 2.64 2.09 24.28
CA ILE A 457 1.51 2.73 24.95
C ILE A 457 1.67 2.50 26.45
N GLY A 458 1.89 3.57 27.21
CA GLY A 458 2.35 3.49 28.59
C GLY A 458 3.68 2.75 28.68
N ALA A 459 3.74 1.68 29.47
CA ALA A 459 4.91 0.81 29.59
C ALA A 459 4.87 -0.40 28.64
N GLU A 460 3.81 -0.56 27.84
CA GLU A 460 3.60 -1.75 27.01
C GLU A 460 4.09 -1.52 25.58
N GLU A 461 4.93 -2.42 25.08
CA GLU A 461 5.29 -2.49 23.67
C GLU A 461 4.20 -3.20 22.87
N TRP A 462 3.81 -2.59 21.74
CA TRP A 462 2.87 -3.16 20.79
C TRP A 462 3.62 -3.87 19.67
N GLN A 463 3.06 -4.98 19.20
CA GLN A 463 3.68 -5.82 18.18
C GLN A 463 3.06 -5.56 16.81
N TRP A 464 3.92 -5.38 15.81
CA TRP A 464 3.48 -5.24 14.44
C TRP A 464 2.95 -6.58 13.90
N GLN A 465 1.84 -6.53 13.17
CA GLN A 465 1.30 -7.65 12.42
C GLN A 465 0.98 -7.23 10.97
N PRO A 466 1.20 -8.11 9.97
CA PRO A 466 0.81 -7.84 8.59
C PRO A 466 -0.70 -7.60 8.45
N THR A 467 -1.50 -8.29 9.27
CA THR A 467 -2.96 -8.16 9.31
C THR A 467 -3.46 -8.39 10.73
N LEU A 468 -4.55 -7.69 11.09
CA LEU A 468 -5.24 -7.87 12.37
C LEU A 468 -6.29 -8.99 12.35
N MET A 469 -6.48 -9.67 11.21
CA MET A 469 -7.54 -10.69 11.05
C MET A 469 -7.43 -11.85 12.04
N ASN A 470 -6.20 -12.25 12.39
CA ASN A 470 -5.91 -13.35 13.32
C ASN A 470 -5.68 -12.88 14.76
N SER A 471 -5.79 -11.57 15.03
CA SER A 471 -5.56 -10.99 16.35
C SER A 471 -6.83 -11.09 17.20
N ALA A 472 -6.69 -11.52 18.45
CA ALA A 472 -7.77 -11.46 19.43
C ALA A 472 -7.97 -10.02 19.94
N GLY A 473 -9.14 -9.75 20.51
CA GLY A 473 -9.54 -8.41 20.97
C GLY A 473 -8.68 -7.77 22.07
N PHE A 474 -7.83 -8.53 22.74
CA PHE A 474 -6.90 -8.05 23.76
C PHE A 474 -5.44 -8.00 23.27
N ASP A 475 -5.17 -8.52 22.07
CA ASP A 475 -3.81 -8.56 21.53
C ASP A 475 -3.32 -7.16 21.19
N ARG A 476 -2.13 -6.81 21.68
CA ARG A 476 -1.48 -5.50 21.47
C ARG A 476 -0.86 -5.44 20.08
N HIS A 477 -1.68 -5.59 19.05
CA HIS A 477 -1.27 -5.65 17.67
C HIS A 477 -1.63 -4.37 16.92
N PHE A 478 -0.74 -3.95 16.02
CA PHE A 478 -1.00 -2.88 15.06
C PHE A 478 -0.50 -3.30 13.68
N THR A 479 -1.00 -2.64 12.64
CA THR A 479 -0.51 -2.80 11.26
C THR A 479 -0.08 -1.46 10.70
N THR A 480 0.63 -1.46 9.57
CA THR A 480 1.24 -0.25 9.00
C THR A 480 0.97 -0.14 7.51
N ASP A 481 0.64 1.07 7.08
CA ASP A 481 0.49 1.47 5.68
C ASP A 481 1.45 2.63 5.41
N THR A 482 2.27 2.55 4.35
CA THR A 482 3.25 3.61 4.02
C THR A 482 2.74 4.49 2.87
N GLU A 483 2.84 5.81 3.02
CA GLU A 483 2.48 6.79 1.99
C GLU A 483 3.62 7.10 1.00
N GLU A 484 3.33 7.92 -0.01
CA GLU A 484 4.29 8.35 -1.03
C GLU A 484 5.37 9.30 -0.50
N ASP A 485 5.15 10.02 0.59
CA ASP A 485 6.23 10.78 1.25
C ASP A 485 7.10 9.89 2.15
N GLY A 486 6.71 8.62 2.37
CA GLY A 486 7.34 7.70 3.31
C GLY A 486 6.88 7.89 4.75
N SER A 487 5.85 8.69 5.02
CA SER A 487 5.15 8.63 6.30
C SER A 487 4.40 7.30 6.46
N VAL A 488 4.15 6.91 7.71
CA VAL A 488 3.53 5.62 8.02
C VAL A 488 2.26 5.84 8.83
N TRP A 489 1.17 5.24 8.39
CA TRP A 489 -0.07 5.10 9.13
C TRP A 489 -0.04 3.83 9.95
N LEU A 490 -0.10 3.95 11.27
CA LEU A 490 -0.31 2.84 12.19
C LEU A 490 -1.80 2.64 12.38
N THR A 491 -2.32 1.45 12.09
CA THR A 491 -3.74 1.10 12.29
C THR A 491 -3.90 0.15 13.48
N PHE A 492 -4.83 0.49 14.36
CA PHE A 492 -5.13 -0.23 15.61
C PHE A 492 -6.39 -1.11 15.48
N GLY A 493 -6.52 -2.06 16.41
CA GLY A 493 -7.69 -2.92 16.51
C GLY A 493 -8.97 -2.22 16.95
N ASP A 494 -10.13 -2.86 16.72
CA ASP A 494 -11.46 -2.40 17.16
C ASP A 494 -11.91 -2.99 18.51
N GLY A 495 -11.06 -3.79 19.16
CA GLY A 495 -11.42 -4.53 20.37
C GLY A 495 -11.99 -5.92 20.09
N ASN A 496 -12.30 -6.25 18.82
CA ASN A 496 -12.59 -7.62 18.37
C ASN A 496 -11.38 -8.23 17.66
N ARG A 497 -10.74 -7.45 16.77
CA ARG A 497 -9.56 -7.81 15.98
C ARG A 497 -8.39 -6.93 16.40
N GLY A 498 -7.69 -7.35 17.45
CA GLY A 498 -6.68 -6.55 18.13
C GLY A 498 -7.30 -5.58 19.14
N ARG A 499 -6.48 -5.15 20.09
CA ARG A 499 -6.86 -4.25 21.19
C ARG A 499 -7.18 -2.85 20.68
N ALA A 500 -8.33 -2.33 21.10
CA ALA A 500 -8.71 -0.93 20.88
C ALA A 500 -7.89 0.00 21.77
N VAL A 501 -7.53 1.16 21.24
CA VAL A 501 -6.90 2.25 21.99
C VAL A 501 -7.95 3.33 22.28
N PRO A 502 -8.48 3.42 23.51
CA PRO A 502 -9.54 4.37 23.82
C PRO A 502 -9.03 5.82 23.80
N LEU A 503 -9.88 6.74 23.39
CA LEU A 503 -9.69 8.17 23.53
C LEU A 503 -10.50 8.66 24.74
N PRO A 504 -9.95 9.49 25.64
CA PRO A 504 -10.72 10.00 26.78
C PRO A 504 -12.01 10.73 26.36
N PRO A 505 -13.15 10.54 27.05
CA PRO A 505 -14.41 11.22 26.71
C PRO A 505 -14.29 12.75 26.73
N GLY A 506 -14.99 13.44 25.81
CA GLY A 506 -15.06 14.91 25.76
C GLY A 506 -13.85 15.61 25.14
N THR A 507 -12.95 14.85 24.51
CA THR A 507 -11.70 15.40 23.97
C THR A 507 -11.63 15.26 22.44
N GLY A 508 -11.34 16.36 21.72
CA GLY A 508 -11.16 16.40 20.25
C GLY A 508 -9.76 15.97 19.81
N ALA A 509 -9.25 16.39 18.64
CA ALA A 509 -7.87 16.02 18.22
C ALA A 509 -6.77 16.40 19.24
N ARG A 510 -6.99 17.47 20.03
CA ARG A 510 -6.12 17.87 21.15
C ARG A 510 -6.16 16.91 22.36
N ALA A 511 -7.00 15.87 22.35
CA ALA A 511 -7.14 14.84 23.37
C ALA A 511 -5.88 14.08 23.68
N LEU A 512 -5.09 13.80 22.63
CA LEU A 512 -3.91 12.96 22.73
C LEU A 512 -2.91 13.53 23.74
N ALA A 513 -2.75 14.84 23.77
CA ALA A 513 -1.87 15.54 24.71
C ALA A 513 -2.27 15.35 26.19
N ASN A 514 -3.55 15.07 26.46
CA ASN A 514 -4.11 15.00 27.81
C ASN A 514 -4.34 13.56 28.29
N GLN A 515 -3.78 12.55 27.60
CA GLN A 515 -3.94 11.17 28.02
C GLN A 515 -3.20 10.86 29.33
N PRO A 516 -3.77 9.98 30.19
CA PRO A 516 -3.10 9.58 31.42
C PRO A 516 -1.80 8.83 31.10
N ALA A 517 -0.83 8.86 32.02
CA ALA A 517 0.52 8.35 31.79
C ALA A 517 0.56 6.90 31.26
N HIS A 518 -0.34 6.03 31.71
CA HIS A 518 -0.43 4.63 31.28
C HIS A 518 -1.06 4.43 29.89
N GLN A 519 -1.59 5.48 29.27
CA GLN A 519 -2.13 5.48 27.89
C GLN A 519 -1.29 6.33 26.93
N ARG A 520 -0.26 7.02 27.43
CA ARG A 520 0.60 7.85 26.59
C ARG A 520 1.23 7.02 25.47
N ILE A 521 1.15 7.54 24.26
CA ILE A 521 1.65 6.92 23.05
C ILE A 521 3.04 7.50 22.79
N ARG A 522 3.99 6.61 22.55
CA ARG A 522 5.33 6.93 22.08
C ARG A 522 5.63 6.12 20.82
N LEU A 523 6.13 6.81 19.81
CA LEU A 523 6.63 6.24 18.57
C LEU A 523 8.13 6.48 18.46
N ASP A 524 8.88 5.44 18.14
CA ASP A 524 10.30 5.50 17.81
C ASP A 524 10.51 4.90 16.43
N TRP A 525 11.18 5.62 15.52
CA TRP A 525 11.45 5.12 14.16
C TRP A 525 12.79 5.61 13.64
N ARG A 526 13.25 5.07 12.51
CA ARG A 526 14.39 5.59 11.78
C ARG A 526 13.92 6.43 10.59
N GLN A 527 14.51 7.61 10.45
CA GLN A 527 14.25 8.54 9.36
C GLN A 527 15.48 8.69 8.45
N GLY A 528 15.24 8.81 7.15
CA GLY A 528 16.25 9.16 6.16
C GLY A 528 15.89 8.67 4.76
N ASP A 529 16.80 8.93 3.82
CA ASP A 529 16.74 8.36 2.48
C ASP A 529 17.51 7.03 2.44
N ALA A 530 16.84 5.95 2.03
CA ALA A 530 17.40 4.61 2.01
C ALA A 530 18.67 4.51 1.14
N GLU A 531 18.69 5.19 -0.02
CA GLU A 531 19.81 5.13 -0.96
C GLU A 531 21.01 5.96 -0.51
N ALA A 532 20.77 7.03 0.25
CA ALA A 532 21.83 7.84 0.87
C ALA A 532 22.68 7.05 1.87
N GLY A 533 22.15 5.92 2.37
CA GLY A 533 22.90 4.96 3.18
C GLY A 533 23.97 4.18 2.41
N ASN A 534 23.97 4.16 1.08
CA ASN A 534 25.00 3.46 0.32
C ASN A 534 26.29 4.28 0.28
N LEU A 535 27.20 3.96 1.21
CA LEU A 535 28.47 4.67 1.38
C LEU A 535 29.65 3.80 0.94
N GLY A 536 30.69 4.43 0.38
CA GLY A 536 31.97 3.75 0.14
C GLY A 536 32.63 3.29 1.44
N ALA A 537 33.64 2.42 1.34
CA ALA A 537 34.47 2.07 2.49
C ALA A 537 35.15 3.32 3.08
N PHE A 538 35.35 3.32 4.40
CA PHE A 538 35.97 4.41 5.18
C PHE A 538 35.25 5.76 5.09
N ALA A 539 33.95 5.77 4.84
CA ALA A 539 33.16 6.99 4.66
C ALA A 539 32.57 7.55 5.95
N LEU A 540 32.33 6.71 6.97
CA LEU A 540 31.91 7.16 8.30
C LEU A 540 33.09 7.80 9.03
N THR A 541 32.84 8.92 9.71
CA THR A 541 33.90 9.77 10.28
C THR A 541 33.84 9.90 11.80
N GLY A 542 32.72 9.54 12.45
CA GLY A 542 32.63 9.63 13.90
C GLY A 542 31.47 8.87 14.54
N ALA A 543 31.50 8.82 15.87
CA ALA A 543 30.43 8.30 16.71
C ALA A 543 29.79 9.42 17.55
N ARG A 544 28.52 9.25 17.90
CA ARG A 544 27.70 10.14 18.72
C ARG A 544 26.86 9.30 19.67
N ALA A 545 26.54 9.87 20.83
CA ALA A 545 25.72 9.21 21.83
C ALA A 545 24.38 8.75 21.24
N PRO A 546 23.80 7.65 21.77
CA PRO A 546 22.47 7.19 21.39
C PRO A 546 21.44 8.32 21.40
N GLY A 547 20.51 8.30 20.44
CA GLY A 547 19.36 9.20 20.45
C GLY A 547 18.29 8.70 21.43
N GLY A 548 17.56 9.62 22.08
CA GLY A 548 16.41 9.28 22.92
C GLY A 548 16.58 9.62 24.41
N HIS A 549 15.69 9.06 25.24
CA HIS A 549 15.52 9.41 26.65
C HIS A 549 16.25 8.43 27.61
N ASP A 550 17.03 7.49 27.08
CA ASP A 550 17.78 6.54 27.90
C ASP A 550 19.08 7.19 28.41
N ALA A 551 18.97 7.80 29.59
CA ALA A 551 20.11 8.44 30.27
C ALA A 551 21.22 7.44 30.63
N GLY A 552 20.88 6.16 30.83
CA GLY A 552 21.87 5.10 31.11
C GLY A 552 22.73 4.84 29.88
N ALA A 553 22.11 4.62 28.72
CA ALA A 553 22.83 4.45 27.46
C ALA A 553 23.70 5.67 27.10
N ALA A 554 23.22 6.89 27.36
CA ALA A 554 24.03 8.09 27.15
C ALA A 554 25.26 8.15 28.08
N ALA A 555 25.10 7.75 29.36
CA ALA A 555 26.18 7.68 30.32
C ALA A 555 27.21 6.59 29.98
N ASP A 556 26.75 5.41 29.56
CA ASP A 556 27.62 4.31 29.13
C ASP A 556 28.46 4.69 27.91
N PHE A 557 27.85 5.36 26.92
CA PHE A 557 28.58 5.92 25.77
C PHE A 557 29.63 6.95 26.21
N ALA A 558 29.27 7.86 27.11
CA ALA A 558 30.19 8.87 27.63
C ALA A 558 31.34 8.24 28.44
N ALA A 559 31.08 7.14 29.16
CA ALA A 559 32.09 6.39 29.89
C ALA A 559 33.06 5.66 28.96
N LEU A 560 32.61 5.14 27.81
CA LEU A 560 33.50 4.56 26.80
C LEU A 560 34.30 5.60 26.02
N ALA A 561 33.69 6.76 25.76
CA ALA A 561 34.25 7.88 25.02
C ALA A 561 34.94 7.49 23.68
N PRO A 562 34.22 6.88 22.71
CA PRO A 562 34.81 6.46 21.44
C PRO A 562 35.53 7.62 20.72
N VAL A 563 36.76 7.36 20.29
CA VAL A 563 37.65 8.38 19.67
C VAL A 563 37.37 8.50 18.17
N ALA A 564 37.18 7.35 17.51
CA ALA A 564 36.96 7.28 16.07
C ALA A 564 36.04 6.12 15.72
N ALA A 565 35.31 6.26 14.62
CA ALA A 565 34.51 5.18 14.08
C ALA A 565 34.46 5.29 12.55
N THR A 566 34.67 4.17 11.86
CA THR A 566 34.61 4.14 10.40
C THR A 566 34.10 2.79 9.88
N ASN A 567 33.46 2.77 8.71
CA ASN A 567 33.02 1.52 8.08
C ASN A 567 34.17 0.90 7.27
N LEU A 568 34.47 -0.37 7.53
CA LEU A 568 35.58 -1.05 6.84
C LEU A 568 35.20 -1.53 5.44
N LEU A 569 33.95 -1.93 5.30
CA LEU A 569 33.33 -2.32 4.04
C LEU A 569 32.42 -1.20 3.54
N PRO A 570 32.16 -1.10 2.23
CA PRO A 570 31.09 -0.25 1.73
C PRO A 570 29.78 -0.58 2.45
N ALA A 571 29.08 0.46 2.91
CA ALA A 571 27.73 0.29 3.42
C ALA A 571 26.80 0.01 2.24
N THR A 572 26.04 -1.08 2.30
CA THR A 572 25.23 -1.57 1.17
C THR A 572 23.88 -2.06 1.63
N GLY A 573 22.94 -2.23 0.70
CA GLY A 573 21.57 -2.67 0.99
C GLY A 573 20.55 -1.54 1.01
N GLY A 574 21.00 -0.28 0.89
CA GLY A 574 20.14 0.88 0.70
C GLY A 574 19.38 0.76 -0.62
N ARG A 575 18.06 0.63 -0.59
CA ARG A 575 17.21 0.57 -1.79
C ARG A 575 15.99 1.45 -1.60
N ALA A 576 15.65 2.25 -2.60
CA ALA A 576 14.38 2.93 -2.63
C ALA A 576 13.22 1.93 -2.74
N ARG A 577 12.06 2.33 -2.22
CA ARG A 577 10.80 1.65 -2.42
C ARG A 577 10.41 1.64 -3.91
N VAL A 578 9.60 0.66 -4.31
CA VAL A 578 9.05 0.58 -5.67
C VAL A 578 8.31 1.87 -6.01
N SER A 579 8.58 2.50 -7.15
CA SER A 579 7.88 3.72 -7.54
C SER A 579 6.43 3.42 -7.95
N THR A 580 5.56 4.43 -7.91
CA THR A 580 4.15 4.28 -8.36
C THR A 580 4.05 3.86 -9.83
N ALA A 581 4.94 4.35 -10.70
CA ALA A 581 4.99 3.94 -12.10
C ALA A 581 5.31 2.44 -12.24
N VAL A 582 6.35 1.96 -11.56
CA VAL A 582 6.71 0.53 -11.57
C VAL A 582 5.61 -0.32 -10.94
N ALA A 583 4.95 0.16 -9.88
CA ALA A 583 3.83 -0.55 -9.26
C ALA A 583 2.65 -0.74 -10.24
N ARG A 584 2.33 0.27 -11.07
CA ARG A 584 1.25 0.17 -12.08
C ARG A 584 1.53 -0.92 -13.12
N ASP A 585 2.78 -1.15 -13.47
CA ASP A 585 3.17 -2.22 -14.40
C ASP A 585 3.27 -3.58 -13.69
N LEU A 586 3.81 -3.60 -12.47
CA LEU A 586 4.07 -4.81 -11.69
C LEU A 586 2.77 -5.51 -11.24
N ILE A 587 1.76 -4.75 -10.82
CA ILE A 587 0.52 -5.33 -10.28
C ILE A 587 -0.21 -6.17 -11.35
N PRO A 588 -0.52 -5.67 -12.57
CA PRO A 588 -1.13 -6.47 -13.62
C PRO A 588 -0.26 -7.64 -14.07
N GLU A 589 1.06 -7.47 -14.15
CA GLU A 589 1.99 -8.56 -14.46
C GLU A 589 1.94 -9.68 -13.42
N SER A 590 1.76 -9.35 -12.14
CA SER A 590 1.60 -10.37 -11.10
C SER A 590 0.34 -11.22 -11.26
N ILE A 591 -0.71 -10.70 -11.93
CA ILE A 591 -1.91 -11.49 -12.27
C ILE A 591 -1.65 -12.38 -13.48
N ARG A 592 -0.94 -11.86 -14.49
CA ARG A 592 -0.61 -12.60 -15.72
C ARG A 592 0.39 -13.73 -15.47
N ASN A 593 1.36 -13.44 -14.61
CA ASN A 593 2.47 -14.31 -14.25
C ASN A 593 2.53 -14.45 -12.72
N PRO A 594 1.54 -15.11 -12.10
CA PRO A 594 1.48 -15.21 -10.65
C PRO A 594 2.70 -15.94 -10.12
N ALA A 595 3.30 -15.37 -9.07
CA ALA A 595 4.25 -16.09 -8.25
C ALA A 595 3.60 -17.40 -7.80
N ARG A 596 4.25 -18.53 -8.09
CA ARG A 596 3.68 -19.85 -7.79
C ARG A 596 3.65 -20.07 -6.28
N ALA A 597 2.49 -19.78 -5.70
CA ALA A 597 2.21 -20.05 -4.29
C ALA A 597 1.80 -21.51 -4.03
N ARG A 598 1.40 -22.24 -5.08
CA ARG A 598 1.01 -23.65 -5.01
C ARG A 598 1.29 -24.37 -6.33
N CYS A 599 1.59 -25.66 -6.24
CA CYS A 599 1.71 -26.55 -7.40
C CYS A 599 0.43 -27.36 -7.58
N VAL A 600 -0.25 -27.19 -8.72
CA VAL A 600 -1.50 -27.90 -9.03
C VAL A 600 -1.33 -28.85 -10.21
N THR A 601 -0.73 -28.35 -11.29
CA THR A 601 -0.44 -29.09 -12.51
C THR A 601 0.94 -29.74 -12.44
N ALA A 602 1.20 -30.76 -13.25
CA ALA A 602 2.54 -31.37 -13.33
C ALA A 602 3.61 -30.33 -13.71
N ASP A 603 3.30 -29.44 -14.66
CA ASP A 603 4.21 -28.36 -15.06
C ASP A 603 4.51 -27.39 -13.92
N ASP A 604 3.62 -27.22 -12.94
CA ASP A 604 3.94 -26.41 -11.75
C ASP A 604 5.03 -27.08 -10.91
N TYR A 605 4.95 -28.40 -10.70
CA TYR A 605 5.97 -29.16 -9.97
C TYR A 605 7.32 -29.15 -10.70
N ALA A 606 7.31 -29.33 -12.02
CA ALA A 606 8.52 -29.27 -12.83
C ALA A 606 9.18 -27.89 -12.70
N ARG A 607 8.44 -26.81 -12.96
CA ARG A 607 8.99 -25.46 -12.90
C ARG A 607 9.39 -25.06 -11.47
N ALA A 608 8.70 -25.53 -10.43
CA ALA A 608 9.09 -25.28 -9.04
C ALA A 608 10.38 -26.01 -8.64
N ALA A 609 10.70 -27.15 -9.27
CA ALA A 609 11.98 -27.81 -9.11
C ALA A 609 13.11 -27.07 -9.86
N GLU A 610 12.84 -26.48 -11.03
CA GLU A 610 13.79 -25.65 -11.78
C GLU A 610 14.16 -24.34 -11.04
N ASP A 611 13.30 -23.84 -10.14
CA ASP A 611 13.62 -22.67 -9.29
C ASP A 611 14.79 -22.95 -8.31
N VAL A 612 15.16 -24.21 -8.08
CA VAL A 612 16.21 -24.61 -7.13
C VAL A 612 17.57 -24.60 -7.84
N PRO A 613 18.58 -23.86 -7.31
CA PRO A 613 19.92 -23.85 -7.87
C PRO A 613 20.52 -25.26 -7.97
N GLY A 614 21.14 -25.58 -9.10
CA GLY A 614 21.72 -26.90 -9.38
C GLY A 614 20.83 -27.81 -10.24
N ILE A 615 19.62 -27.37 -10.60
CA ILE A 615 18.73 -28.06 -11.54
C ILE A 615 18.75 -27.35 -12.90
N ALA A 616 19.21 -28.04 -13.94
CA ALA A 616 19.23 -27.50 -15.29
C ALA A 616 17.83 -27.53 -15.93
N ARG A 617 17.12 -28.65 -15.77
CA ARG A 617 15.77 -28.90 -16.28
C ARG A 617 15.00 -29.87 -15.40
N ALA A 618 13.68 -29.73 -15.37
CA ALA A 618 12.80 -30.69 -14.73
C ALA A 618 11.58 -31.01 -15.59
N ALA A 619 11.05 -32.22 -15.42
CA ALA A 619 9.76 -32.64 -15.94
C ALA A 619 8.97 -33.33 -14.83
N ALA A 620 7.65 -33.30 -14.89
CA ALA A 620 6.84 -34.01 -13.92
C ALA A 620 5.69 -34.75 -14.60
N LYS A 621 5.28 -35.87 -13.99
CA LYS A 621 4.13 -36.65 -14.43
C LYS A 621 3.38 -37.23 -13.24
N PRO A 622 2.06 -37.42 -13.34
CA PRO A 622 1.33 -38.20 -12.35
C PRO A 622 1.83 -39.65 -12.37
N LEU A 623 2.13 -40.21 -11.20
CA LEU A 623 2.67 -41.56 -11.08
C LEU A 623 1.60 -42.66 -11.21
N GLY A 624 0.31 -42.28 -11.27
CA GLY A 624 -0.82 -43.21 -11.28
C GLY A 624 -0.94 -44.00 -9.96
N GLY A 625 -2.06 -44.69 -9.76
CA GLY A 625 -2.31 -45.50 -8.56
C GLY A 625 -3.34 -44.90 -7.59
N VAL A 626 -3.43 -45.47 -6.38
CA VAL A 626 -4.43 -45.11 -5.36
C VAL A 626 -4.11 -43.80 -4.66
N PHE A 627 -2.82 -43.44 -4.60
CA PHE A 627 -2.36 -42.18 -4.03
C PHE A 627 -2.19 -41.12 -5.14
N ASN A 628 -2.56 -39.87 -4.83
CA ASN A 628 -2.36 -38.75 -5.74
C ASN A 628 -0.89 -38.31 -5.68
N THR A 629 -0.01 -39.04 -6.38
CA THR A 629 1.44 -38.80 -6.35
C THR A 629 1.94 -38.23 -7.68
N ILE A 630 2.77 -37.20 -7.62
CA ILE A 630 3.52 -36.65 -8.76
C ILE A 630 4.97 -37.13 -8.70
N MET A 631 5.46 -37.68 -9.79
CA MET A 631 6.88 -37.93 -10.00
C MET A 631 7.50 -36.73 -10.68
N VAL A 632 8.54 -36.15 -10.06
CA VAL A 632 9.32 -35.03 -10.59
C VAL A 632 10.70 -35.55 -10.96
N LEU A 633 11.03 -35.47 -12.24
CA LEU A 633 12.31 -35.88 -12.81
C LEU A 633 13.19 -34.65 -12.95
N CYS A 634 14.38 -34.69 -12.35
CA CYS A 634 15.27 -33.53 -12.32
C CYS A 634 16.61 -33.87 -12.98
N ALA A 635 16.97 -33.11 -14.01
CA ALA A 635 18.29 -33.15 -14.62
C ALA A 635 19.19 -32.10 -13.92
N PRO A 636 20.28 -32.51 -13.24
CA PRO A 636 21.18 -31.57 -12.59
C PRO A 636 22.00 -30.75 -13.59
N ASP A 637 22.56 -29.64 -13.12
CA ASP A 637 23.53 -28.82 -13.87
C ASP A 637 24.85 -29.56 -14.12
N GLU A 638 25.26 -30.42 -13.18
CA GLU A 638 26.45 -31.25 -13.32
C GLU A 638 26.16 -32.71 -12.97
N GLY A 639 26.69 -33.62 -13.79
CA GLY A 639 26.50 -35.06 -13.64
C GLY A 639 25.14 -35.57 -14.15
N ASP A 640 24.86 -36.85 -13.91
CA ASP A 640 23.63 -37.50 -14.37
C ASP A 640 22.57 -37.65 -13.25
N ARG A 641 22.98 -37.50 -11.99
CA ARG A 641 22.15 -37.74 -10.81
C ARG A 641 22.25 -36.58 -9.82
N LEU A 642 21.14 -36.27 -9.16
CA LEU A 642 21.12 -35.31 -8.06
C LEU A 642 22.02 -35.79 -6.91
N ASP A 643 22.78 -34.86 -6.34
CA ASP A 643 23.40 -35.06 -5.05
C ASP A 643 22.34 -35.02 -3.92
N GLY A 644 22.72 -35.45 -2.72
CA GLY A 644 21.79 -35.49 -1.59
C GLY A 644 21.32 -34.11 -1.11
N ALA A 645 22.15 -33.08 -1.28
CA ALA A 645 21.86 -31.72 -0.80
C ALA A 645 20.83 -31.02 -1.70
N THR A 646 21.04 -31.06 -3.01
CA THR A 646 20.11 -30.53 -4.01
C THR A 646 18.81 -31.32 -4.02
N ALA A 647 18.86 -32.65 -3.88
CA ALA A 647 17.64 -33.45 -3.74
C ALA A 647 16.81 -33.04 -2.52
N ALA A 648 17.45 -32.81 -1.37
CA ALA A 648 16.77 -32.31 -0.17
C ALA A 648 16.19 -30.90 -0.36
N ALA A 649 16.93 -30.01 -1.03
CA ALA A 649 16.48 -28.66 -1.34
C ALA A 649 15.24 -28.65 -2.27
N VAL A 650 15.26 -29.46 -3.33
CA VAL A 650 14.10 -29.65 -4.22
C VAL A 650 12.91 -30.25 -3.46
N HIS A 651 13.16 -31.27 -2.64
CA HIS A 651 12.09 -31.87 -1.85
C HIS A 651 11.43 -30.85 -0.90
N ALA A 652 12.24 -30.08 -0.16
CA ALA A 652 11.74 -29.04 0.75
C ALA A 652 10.96 -27.94 0.01
N ARG A 653 11.45 -27.51 -1.17
CA ARG A 653 10.76 -26.52 -2.01
C ARG A 653 9.39 -27.01 -2.47
N LEU A 654 9.30 -28.26 -2.92
CA LEU A 654 8.04 -28.85 -3.38
C LEU A 654 7.08 -29.13 -2.21
N ASP A 655 7.58 -29.51 -1.04
CA ASP A 655 6.76 -29.77 0.15
C ASP A 655 6.03 -28.51 0.63
N VAL A 656 6.66 -27.34 0.52
CA VAL A 656 6.02 -26.05 0.84
C VAL A 656 4.90 -25.69 -0.15
N LEU A 657 5.01 -26.12 -1.42
CA LEU A 657 4.12 -25.70 -2.49
C LEU A 657 3.04 -26.73 -2.86
N ARG A 658 3.19 -27.99 -2.47
CA ARG A 658 2.25 -29.05 -2.83
C ARG A 658 0.89 -28.83 -2.15
N MET A 659 -0.15 -29.30 -2.81
CA MET A 659 -1.46 -29.38 -2.17
C MET A 659 -1.47 -30.46 -1.08
N ALA A 660 -2.14 -30.19 0.03
CA ALA A 660 -2.36 -31.20 1.07
C ALA A 660 -3.02 -32.46 0.48
N GLY A 661 -2.49 -33.64 0.83
CA GLY A 661 -2.96 -34.93 0.29
C GLY A 661 -2.41 -35.29 -1.10
N ARG A 662 -1.57 -34.45 -1.71
CA ARG A 662 -0.79 -34.78 -2.91
C ARG A 662 0.67 -34.98 -2.52
N GLU A 663 1.21 -36.15 -2.81
CA GLU A 663 2.61 -36.49 -2.51
C GLU A 663 3.50 -36.28 -3.73
N HIS A 664 4.78 -36.01 -3.52
CA HIS A 664 5.77 -35.90 -4.60
C HIS A 664 6.96 -36.83 -4.36
N VAL A 665 7.48 -37.40 -5.45
CA VAL A 665 8.69 -38.22 -5.44
C VAL A 665 9.68 -37.70 -6.47
N LEU A 666 10.96 -37.66 -6.11
CA LEU A 666 12.02 -37.23 -7.02
C LEU A 666 12.58 -38.45 -7.76
N GLY A 667 12.82 -38.28 -9.06
CA GLY A 667 13.41 -39.29 -9.93
C GLY A 667 14.52 -38.72 -10.81
N ALA A 668 15.30 -39.61 -11.41
CA ALA A 668 16.27 -39.25 -12.44
C ALA A 668 15.61 -39.27 -13.83
N PRO A 669 16.06 -38.44 -14.79
CA PRO A 669 15.60 -38.51 -16.17
C PRO A 669 15.83 -39.89 -16.79
N ASP A 670 14.98 -40.27 -17.74
CA ASP A 670 15.20 -41.45 -18.57
C ASP A 670 16.23 -41.08 -19.65
N TYR A 671 17.51 -41.34 -19.38
CA TYR A 671 18.58 -40.98 -20.32
C TYR A 671 18.62 -41.94 -21.52
N VAL A 672 18.48 -41.38 -22.72
CA VAL A 672 18.56 -42.10 -24.00
C VAL A 672 19.95 -41.91 -24.58
N ALA A 673 20.84 -42.87 -24.32
CA ALA A 673 22.20 -42.87 -24.86
C ALA A 673 22.20 -42.94 -26.40
N LEU A 674 23.06 -42.13 -27.05
CA LEU A 674 23.14 -42.03 -28.51
C LEU A 674 24.38 -42.73 -29.08
N ASP A 675 24.24 -43.35 -30.26
CA ASP A 675 25.33 -43.90 -31.05
C ASP A 675 25.63 -42.96 -32.22
N LEU A 676 26.74 -42.24 -32.12
CA LEU A 676 27.17 -41.20 -33.07
C LEU A 676 28.44 -41.65 -33.78
N HIS A 677 28.40 -41.71 -35.11
CA HIS A 677 29.59 -41.88 -35.94
C HIS A 677 29.68 -40.74 -36.94
N LEU A 678 30.67 -39.87 -36.78
CA LEU A 678 30.90 -38.71 -37.64
C LEU A 678 32.16 -38.92 -38.51
N ILE A 679 32.01 -38.70 -39.81
CA ILE A 679 33.10 -38.64 -40.78
C ILE A 679 33.41 -37.17 -41.03
N VAL A 680 34.66 -36.78 -40.86
CA VAL A 680 35.08 -35.37 -40.85
C VAL A 680 36.21 -35.14 -41.83
N CYS A 681 36.06 -34.13 -42.68
CA CYS A 681 37.15 -33.56 -43.45
C CYS A 681 37.87 -32.50 -42.59
N PRO A 682 39.18 -32.65 -42.33
CA PRO A 682 39.94 -31.66 -41.57
C PRO A 682 40.03 -30.32 -42.32
N ARG A 683 39.96 -29.21 -41.59
CA ARG A 683 40.17 -27.85 -42.12
C ARG A 683 41.43 -27.24 -41.49
N GLY A 684 42.41 -26.91 -42.33
CA GLY A 684 43.71 -26.39 -41.89
C GLY A 684 44.67 -27.49 -41.41
N SER A 685 45.68 -27.11 -40.62
CA SER A 685 46.75 -28.01 -40.16
C SER A 685 46.48 -28.70 -38.82
N ALA A 686 45.23 -28.73 -38.36
CA ALA A 686 44.88 -29.39 -37.10
C ALA A 686 45.03 -30.91 -37.22
N GLY A 687 45.84 -31.53 -36.34
CA GLY A 687 46.02 -32.98 -36.32
C GLY A 687 44.76 -33.74 -35.89
N ALA A 688 44.61 -34.99 -36.34
CA ALA A 688 43.41 -35.81 -36.09
C ALA A 688 43.05 -35.93 -34.60
N ALA A 689 44.03 -36.05 -33.70
CA ALA A 689 43.79 -36.11 -32.26
C ALA A 689 43.18 -34.82 -31.68
N ALA A 690 43.56 -33.66 -32.21
CA ALA A 690 43.00 -32.38 -31.78
C ALA A 690 41.54 -32.22 -32.28
N ILE A 691 41.25 -32.67 -33.50
CA ILE A 691 39.90 -32.67 -34.06
C ILE A 691 38.96 -33.57 -33.23
N ARG A 692 39.41 -34.77 -32.87
CA ARG A 692 38.63 -35.70 -32.01
C ARG A 692 38.31 -35.10 -30.64
N ARG A 693 39.30 -34.46 -29.98
CA ARG A 693 39.08 -33.77 -28.71
C ARG A 693 38.11 -32.60 -28.84
N ASN A 694 38.32 -31.72 -29.82
CA ASN A 694 37.46 -30.55 -30.01
C ASN A 694 36.01 -30.93 -30.32
N LEU A 695 35.77 -32.01 -31.08
CA LEU A 695 34.42 -32.52 -31.35
C LEU A 695 33.78 -33.12 -30.10
N ARG A 696 34.57 -33.88 -29.31
CA ARG A 696 34.10 -34.41 -28.02
C ARG A 696 33.69 -33.28 -27.08
N ASP A 697 34.54 -32.29 -26.90
CA ASP A 697 34.30 -31.15 -26.01
C ASP A 697 33.11 -30.29 -26.47
N ALA A 698 32.90 -30.16 -27.79
CA ALA A 698 31.76 -29.42 -28.34
C ALA A 698 30.42 -30.15 -28.14
N LEU A 699 30.43 -31.49 -28.19
CA LEU A 699 29.22 -32.30 -28.07
C LEU A 699 28.90 -32.66 -26.61
N ALA A 700 29.91 -32.97 -25.79
CA ALA A 700 29.75 -33.31 -24.38
C ALA A 700 29.00 -32.20 -23.61
N PRO A 701 28.39 -32.49 -22.45
CA PRO A 701 27.55 -31.53 -21.74
C PRO A 701 28.32 -30.26 -21.33
N GLY A 702 29.62 -30.37 -21.04
CA GLY A 702 30.43 -29.25 -20.58
C GLY A 702 30.09 -28.87 -19.14
N SER A 703 30.08 -27.58 -18.83
CA SER A 703 29.66 -27.04 -17.52
C SER A 703 28.49 -26.08 -17.67
N ALA A 704 27.78 -25.79 -16.59
CA ALA A 704 26.66 -24.84 -16.60
C ALA A 704 27.05 -23.45 -17.16
N ALA A 705 28.29 -22.99 -16.94
CA ALA A 705 28.80 -21.72 -17.46
C ALA A 705 29.12 -21.76 -18.96
N ARG A 706 29.41 -22.94 -19.52
CA ARG A 706 29.69 -23.16 -20.95
C ARG A 706 29.03 -24.47 -21.40
N PRO A 707 27.70 -24.48 -21.56
CA PRO A 707 26.99 -25.68 -21.93
C PRO A 707 27.40 -26.12 -23.33
N GLY A 708 27.75 -27.40 -23.49
CA GLY A 708 27.96 -28.04 -24.78
C GLY A 708 26.64 -28.44 -25.44
N PHE A 709 26.68 -29.24 -26.51
CA PHE A 709 25.47 -29.54 -27.28
C PHE A 709 24.45 -30.38 -26.51
N PHE A 710 24.91 -31.42 -25.79
CA PHE A 710 24.06 -32.33 -25.02
C PHE A 710 23.87 -31.91 -23.55
N HIS A 711 24.10 -30.64 -23.21
CA HIS A 711 23.80 -30.14 -21.86
C HIS A 711 22.28 -30.08 -21.64
N PRO A 712 21.75 -30.52 -20.47
CA PRO A 712 20.31 -30.53 -20.22
C PRO A 712 19.64 -29.15 -20.34
N SER A 713 20.34 -28.06 -20.05
CA SER A 713 19.82 -26.69 -20.22
C SER A 713 19.56 -26.31 -21.69
N ARG A 714 20.19 -27.00 -22.66
CA ARG A 714 20.01 -26.79 -24.12
C ARG A 714 19.15 -27.86 -24.79
N ARG A 715 19.19 -29.08 -24.28
CA ARG A 715 18.42 -30.24 -24.75
C ARG A 715 17.75 -30.87 -23.55
N GLY A 716 16.55 -30.38 -23.26
CA GLY A 716 15.76 -30.78 -22.10
C GLY A 716 14.91 -32.02 -22.37
N PHE A 717 13.92 -32.22 -21.52
CA PHE A 717 12.97 -33.33 -21.62
C PHE A 717 12.13 -33.26 -22.90
N GLY A 718 12.05 -34.37 -23.64
CA GLY A 718 11.23 -34.48 -24.84
C GLY A 718 11.75 -33.68 -26.05
N ASP A 719 12.93 -33.05 -25.97
CA ASP A 719 13.51 -32.31 -27.08
C ASP A 719 13.97 -33.26 -28.19
N SER A 720 13.33 -33.20 -29.36
CA SER A 720 13.79 -33.95 -30.52
C SER A 720 15.19 -33.51 -30.98
N ILE A 721 16.04 -34.45 -31.38
CA ILE A 721 17.37 -34.14 -31.92
C ILE A 721 17.35 -34.32 -33.42
N ARG A 722 17.55 -33.21 -34.13
CA ARG A 722 17.64 -33.19 -35.58
C ARG A 722 19.09 -33.35 -36.01
N LEU A 723 19.32 -34.21 -37.01
CA LEU A 723 20.64 -34.45 -37.57
C LEU A 723 21.34 -33.15 -38.06
N PRO A 724 20.65 -32.20 -38.75
CA PRO A 724 21.28 -30.94 -39.16
C PRO A 724 21.84 -30.12 -38.00
N ASP A 725 21.16 -30.10 -36.85
CA ASP A 725 21.59 -29.32 -35.67
C ASP A 725 22.87 -29.92 -35.06
N LEU A 726 22.93 -31.25 -35.00
CA LEU A 726 24.13 -31.97 -34.56
C LEU A 726 25.31 -31.71 -35.51
N LEU A 727 25.08 -31.80 -36.83
CA LEU A 727 26.11 -31.55 -37.83
C LEU A 727 26.58 -30.10 -37.81
N ALA A 728 25.68 -29.14 -37.60
CA ALA A 728 26.02 -27.73 -37.45
C ALA A 728 26.85 -27.47 -36.18
N ALA A 729 26.52 -28.12 -35.07
CA ALA A 729 27.32 -28.05 -33.84
C ALA A 729 28.72 -28.64 -34.05
N ALA A 730 28.81 -29.80 -34.71
CA ALA A 730 30.09 -30.44 -35.03
C ALA A 730 30.94 -29.59 -36.00
N ALA A 731 30.34 -29.00 -37.03
CA ALA A 731 31.03 -28.16 -38.01
C ALA A 731 31.62 -26.86 -37.42
N ARG A 732 31.08 -26.39 -36.30
CA ARG A 732 31.61 -25.22 -35.56
C ARG A 732 32.85 -25.57 -34.72
N ALA A 733 33.15 -26.84 -34.49
CA ALA A 733 34.32 -27.24 -33.73
C ALA A 733 35.62 -26.90 -34.47
N ARG A 734 36.65 -26.49 -33.72
CA ARG A 734 37.91 -26.00 -34.30
C ARG A 734 38.64 -27.11 -35.08
N GLY A 735 39.01 -26.82 -36.33
CA GLY A 735 39.72 -27.76 -37.21
C GLY A 735 38.81 -28.70 -38.01
N VAL A 736 37.50 -28.55 -37.86
CA VAL A 736 36.48 -29.30 -38.61
C VAL A 736 36.10 -28.54 -39.88
N GLY A 737 36.10 -29.25 -41.02
CA GLY A 737 35.59 -28.79 -42.30
C GLY A 737 34.20 -29.35 -42.56
N ALA A 738 34.05 -30.14 -43.62
CA ALA A 738 32.81 -30.85 -43.91
C ALA A 738 32.60 -32.01 -42.91
N VAL A 739 31.37 -32.18 -42.42
CA VAL A 739 30.97 -33.26 -41.50
C VAL A 739 29.83 -34.05 -42.13
N LYS A 740 29.90 -35.38 -42.03
CA LYS A 740 28.87 -36.31 -42.46
C LYS A 740 28.62 -37.32 -41.35
N ALA A 741 27.36 -37.65 -41.06
CA ALA A 741 27.04 -38.74 -40.14
C ALA A 741 27.02 -40.08 -40.87
N ALA A 742 27.78 -41.03 -40.35
CA ALA A 742 27.78 -42.46 -40.70
C ALA A 742 26.75 -43.24 -39.86
N THR A 743 26.58 -42.83 -38.60
CA THR A 743 25.60 -43.38 -37.66
C THR A 743 25.01 -42.24 -36.83
N PHE A 744 23.69 -42.20 -36.72
CA PHE A 744 22.94 -41.29 -35.85
C PHE A 744 21.64 -41.97 -35.44
N ARG A 745 21.64 -42.56 -34.25
CA ARG A 745 20.50 -43.32 -33.69
C ARG A 745 20.61 -43.46 -32.17
N PRO A 746 19.53 -43.83 -31.47
CA PRO A 746 19.61 -44.27 -30.08
C PRO A 746 20.39 -45.60 -29.97
N LEU A 747 21.23 -45.74 -28.93
CA LEU A 747 22.14 -46.87 -28.73
C LEU A 747 21.40 -48.19 -28.47
N HIS A 748 20.29 -48.15 -27.72
CA HIS A 748 19.59 -49.34 -27.23
C HIS A 748 18.27 -49.66 -27.97
N HIS A 749 17.96 -48.99 -29.09
CA HIS A 749 16.73 -49.22 -29.85
C HIS A 749 16.99 -50.05 -31.13
N ALA A 750 16.63 -51.32 -31.08
CA ALA A 750 16.69 -52.22 -32.24
C ALA A 750 15.67 -51.80 -33.32
N GLY A 751 16.09 -51.80 -34.59
CA GLY A 751 15.22 -51.49 -35.74
C GLY A 751 15.23 -50.03 -36.22
N THR A 752 16.00 -49.15 -35.58
CA THR A 752 16.19 -47.77 -36.07
C THR A 752 17.11 -47.72 -37.28
N ALA A 753 16.82 -46.83 -38.24
CA ALA A 753 17.69 -46.58 -39.37
C ALA A 753 19.10 -46.18 -38.88
N GLN A 754 20.14 -46.60 -39.59
CA GLN A 754 21.53 -46.32 -39.20
C GLN A 754 21.80 -44.81 -39.09
N VAL A 755 21.16 -44.00 -39.93
CA VAL A 755 21.16 -42.54 -39.87
C VAL A 755 19.72 -42.04 -39.88
N ALA A 756 19.19 -41.70 -38.70
CA ALA A 756 17.91 -41.02 -38.57
C ALA A 756 18.02 -39.55 -39.04
N GLN A 757 16.90 -38.93 -39.43
CA GLN A 757 16.86 -37.48 -39.65
C GLN A 757 16.51 -36.72 -38.36
N VAL A 758 15.69 -37.34 -37.52
CA VAL A 758 15.25 -36.85 -36.21
C VAL A 758 15.19 -38.03 -35.25
N ILE A 759 15.68 -37.82 -34.02
CA ILE A 759 15.46 -38.72 -32.89
C ILE A 759 14.41 -38.07 -32.01
N GLU A 760 13.22 -38.67 -31.97
CA GLU A 760 12.13 -38.24 -31.09
C GLU A 760 12.34 -38.80 -29.69
N LEU A 761 12.10 -37.98 -28.67
CA LEU A 761 12.21 -38.34 -27.26
C LEU A 761 10.84 -38.21 -26.60
N GLY A 762 10.54 -39.12 -25.67
CA GLY A 762 9.37 -39.04 -24.81
C GLY A 762 9.45 -37.88 -23.81
N PRO A 763 8.33 -37.51 -23.16
CA PRO A 763 8.26 -36.37 -22.23
C PRO A 763 9.09 -36.56 -20.95
N THR A 764 9.58 -37.78 -20.67
CA THR A 764 10.49 -38.07 -19.54
C THR A 764 11.91 -38.39 -19.96
N GLU A 765 12.18 -38.36 -21.27
CA GLU A 765 13.45 -38.77 -21.84
C GLU A 765 14.35 -37.57 -22.14
N ILE A 766 15.65 -37.74 -21.86
CA ILE A 766 16.70 -36.78 -22.22
C ILE A 766 17.76 -37.54 -23.01
N ALA A 767 18.18 -37.00 -24.14
CA ALA A 767 19.26 -37.60 -24.90
C ALA A 767 20.62 -37.41 -24.22
N GLN A 768 21.39 -38.49 -24.17
CA GLN A 768 22.65 -38.53 -23.44
C GLN A 768 23.84 -38.82 -24.37
N PHE A 769 24.86 -37.98 -24.22
CA PHE A 769 26.22 -38.22 -24.65
C PHE A 769 27.17 -37.64 -23.60
N ALA A 770 27.74 -38.48 -22.73
CA ALA A 770 28.60 -38.03 -21.63
C ALA A 770 30.03 -37.66 -22.07
N GLY A 771 30.48 -38.10 -23.25
CA GLY A 771 31.86 -37.88 -23.71
C GLY A 771 32.93 -38.70 -22.98
N ASP A 772 32.52 -39.67 -22.14
CA ASP A 772 33.41 -40.55 -21.40
C ASP A 772 33.65 -41.86 -22.17
N GLU A 773 34.90 -42.08 -22.59
CA GLU A 773 35.29 -43.31 -23.31
C GLU A 773 35.30 -44.55 -22.41
N ALA A 774 35.36 -44.39 -21.08
CA ALA A 774 35.32 -45.50 -20.13
C ALA A 774 33.91 -46.07 -19.96
N HIS A 775 32.87 -45.29 -20.27
CA HIS A 775 31.46 -45.63 -20.07
C HIS A 775 30.66 -45.49 -21.38
N PRO A 776 30.92 -46.32 -22.40
CA PRO A 776 30.29 -46.23 -23.72
C PRO A 776 28.77 -46.46 -23.70
N GLU A 777 28.22 -47.02 -22.63
CA GLU A 777 26.78 -47.15 -22.39
C GLU A 777 26.08 -45.78 -22.20
N ARG A 778 26.84 -44.70 -21.93
CA ARG A 778 26.32 -43.32 -21.77
C ARG A 778 26.44 -42.46 -23.03
N GLY A 779 26.48 -43.14 -24.18
CA GLY A 779 26.59 -42.55 -25.49
C GLY A 779 27.97 -42.74 -26.09
N ARG A 780 27.99 -43.16 -27.35
CA ARG A 780 29.21 -43.50 -28.09
C ARG A 780 29.46 -42.46 -29.18
N LEU A 781 30.68 -41.93 -29.24
CA LEU A 781 31.13 -41.08 -30.35
C LEU A 781 32.34 -41.71 -31.04
N THR A 782 32.15 -42.08 -32.29
CA THR A 782 33.22 -42.51 -33.20
C THR A 782 33.48 -41.40 -34.21
N VAL A 783 34.73 -40.96 -34.33
CA VAL A 783 35.11 -39.91 -35.30
C VAL A 783 36.16 -40.45 -36.26
N THR A 784 35.80 -40.51 -37.54
CA THR A 784 36.70 -40.87 -38.65
C THR A 784 37.20 -39.61 -39.32
N VAL A 785 38.51 -39.36 -39.26
CA VAL A 785 39.14 -38.20 -39.90
C VAL A 785 39.68 -38.61 -41.27
N MET A 786 39.17 -37.97 -42.32
CA MET A 786 39.58 -38.25 -43.70
C MET A 786 41.05 -37.89 -43.92
N GLY A 787 41.79 -38.79 -44.57
CA GLY A 787 43.23 -38.65 -44.84
C GLY A 787 44.13 -39.27 -43.78
N THR A 788 43.60 -39.59 -42.59
CA THR A 788 44.30 -40.36 -41.56
C THR A 788 43.66 -41.72 -41.28
N ASP A 789 42.33 -41.80 -41.32
CA ASP A 789 41.56 -43.02 -41.06
C ASP A 789 40.85 -43.50 -42.34
N THR A 790 40.64 -44.82 -42.45
CA THR A 790 39.88 -45.41 -43.55
C THR A 790 38.37 -45.31 -43.25
N PRO A 791 37.55 -44.62 -44.09
CA PRO A 791 36.12 -44.53 -43.88
C PRO A 791 35.40 -45.85 -44.17
N PRO A 792 34.20 -46.08 -43.60
CA PRO A 792 33.37 -47.25 -43.92
C PRO A 792 33.07 -47.36 -45.43
N PRO A 793 32.96 -48.58 -45.99
CA PRO A 793 32.72 -48.78 -47.42
C PRO A 793 31.48 -48.03 -47.90
N GLY A 794 31.60 -47.25 -48.98
CA GLY A 794 30.49 -46.47 -49.55
C GLY A 794 30.09 -45.21 -48.77
N GLN A 795 30.77 -44.88 -47.65
CA GLN A 795 30.41 -43.73 -46.82
C GLN A 795 31.40 -42.55 -46.88
N GLY A 796 32.53 -42.69 -47.59
CA GLY A 796 33.47 -41.59 -47.83
C GLY A 796 32.81 -40.36 -48.47
N PHE A 797 33.44 -39.19 -48.31
CA PHE A 797 33.02 -38.00 -49.04
C PHE A 797 33.30 -38.20 -50.53
N VAL A 798 32.25 -38.11 -51.35
CA VAL A 798 32.41 -38.03 -52.81
C VAL A 798 32.84 -36.60 -53.11
N LEU A 799 34.15 -36.39 -53.29
CA LEU A 799 34.66 -35.17 -53.86
C LEU A 799 34.30 -35.19 -55.36
N ALA A 800 33.17 -34.58 -55.72
CA ALA A 800 32.93 -34.25 -57.11
C ALA A 800 34.01 -33.22 -57.51
N GLY A 801 35.01 -33.66 -58.27
CA GLY A 801 35.87 -32.72 -59.00
C GLY A 801 35.01 -31.89 -59.96
N PRO A 802 35.48 -30.70 -60.39
CA PRO A 802 34.78 -29.94 -61.42
C PRO A 802 34.54 -30.86 -62.62
N ALA A 803 33.28 -30.90 -63.09
CA ALA A 803 32.95 -31.64 -64.30
C ALA A 803 33.86 -31.14 -65.44
N PRO A 804 34.50 -32.04 -66.22
CA PRO A 804 35.21 -31.60 -67.41
C PRO A 804 34.20 -30.91 -68.34
N GLU A 805 34.50 -29.69 -68.78
CA GLU A 805 33.73 -29.02 -69.82
C GLU A 805 33.59 -29.95 -71.03
N PRO A 806 32.38 -30.10 -71.61
CA PRO A 806 32.24 -30.86 -72.84
C PRO A 806 33.10 -30.20 -73.92
N ALA A 807 34.00 -30.99 -74.51
CA ALA A 807 34.82 -30.59 -75.63
C ALA A 807 33.93 -29.96 -76.72
N SER A 808 34.23 -28.72 -77.10
CA SER A 808 33.62 -28.08 -78.25
C SER A 808 34.01 -28.86 -79.50
N THR A 809 33.09 -29.66 -80.01
CA THR A 809 33.13 -30.16 -81.39
C THR A 809 32.91 -28.97 -82.33
N GLY A 810 33.91 -28.71 -83.18
CA GLY A 810 33.73 -27.94 -84.41
C GLY A 810 32.95 -28.69 -85.46
#